data_AF-A0A1Q5P264-F1
#
_entry.id   AF-A0A1Q5P264-F1
#
_cell.length_a   1.000
_cell.length_b   1.000
_cell.length_c   1.000
_cell.angle_alpha   90.00
_cell.angle_beta   90.00
_cell.angle_gamma   90.00
#
_symmetry.space_group_name_H-M   'P 1'
#
loop_
_entity.id
_entity.type
_entity.pdbx_description
1 polymer ?
#
loop_
_entity_poly.entity_id
_entity_poly.type
_entity_poly.pdbx_seq_one_letter_code
_entity_poly.pdbx_strand_id
1 'polypeptide(L)'
;MKKYIASVIATVMICSMITPFGPVEARPKEKEKDIVPVLQKEVEIVEERTATSQVFQQEDGSYRMEISPEPIHVQDEKTEKWEKIDNTLTKKETGRFHNQKNDFDASFATVSESEEPLLSVNLEGKTIEIDRIEQNGQSLEAAKAEVEENKITYEDIYPNTDLTYTVGNSAVKEDIVLKEKPAADQLLEYSFQFELNGLNLAEEDGYFYLVDDRSKERVFAIEKPFMMDSAIPDGFVSNMELPMPEGAWSDQIGMEAVQNGNKLSITLKPDVEWLTSPDRVYPVTIDPTIKVYQPKNDLNDTTIRSALPDTTGGADTELGTGLHQSGSTSNIVRSLIQFDTGALPKGAKIMSAQLNMRLSSVWNNTASTIQLFEMSKAWEENRATWNRRTLSALWTNTGGDYIPAVLSHQTIGALDTSLPEPPLFKWPIKADIVQKWVDQPSQNIGLMLKAQNETLATYKKFYSGDASGSTGALKYSPKLSIVYYPVSRLGLESYWSYAEHELSDGQGYVNLGTGNLVLESTDFSVTGRGNSGFSFSRTYNSKAVEDSPIGYGWSFIGSESVSQFPNNDVIYQEGDGTVHLFTYDTATGKYIAPPGLYLTLTKANTDSFVLTDYNGNRIVFRDLIKDPEAPSRIYRIDYEEDRNL
;
A
#
# COMPACT_ATOMS: atom_id res chain seq x y z
N MET A 1 81.58 12.28 8.65
CA MET A 1 80.59 13.28 8.20
C MET A 1 81.03 13.77 6.82
N LYS A 2 80.17 13.57 5.79
CA LYS A 2 80.51 13.46 4.35
C LYS A 2 81.37 12.22 4.01
N LYS A 3 80.93 11.45 2.99
CA LYS A 3 81.48 10.19 2.43
C LYS A 3 81.04 8.88 3.10
N TYR A 4 79.81 8.40 2.82
CA TYR A 4 79.45 6.95 2.79
C TYR A 4 78.10 6.69 2.06
N ILE A 5 77.62 7.59 1.19
CA ILE A 5 76.35 7.42 0.43
C ILE A 5 76.59 7.67 -1.07
N ALA A 6 77.61 7.04 -1.65
CA ALA A 6 77.92 7.19 -3.08
C ALA A 6 78.35 5.87 -3.77
N SER A 7 78.13 4.71 -3.14
CA SER A 7 78.55 3.41 -3.70
C SER A 7 77.42 2.40 -3.91
N VAL A 8 76.16 2.84 -3.88
CA VAL A 8 74.98 1.99 -4.19
C VAL A 8 74.26 2.42 -5.47
N ILE A 9 74.72 3.47 -6.16
CA ILE A 9 74.05 4.01 -7.38
C ILE A 9 74.72 3.57 -8.70
N ALA A 10 75.79 2.76 -8.68
CA ALA A 10 76.53 2.38 -9.89
C ALA A 10 76.54 0.86 -10.18
N THR A 11 75.40 0.18 -10.04
CA THR A 11 75.26 -1.23 -10.49
C THR A 11 73.93 -1.54 -11.19
N VAL A 12 73.13 -0.53 -11.56
CA VAL A 12 71.85 -0.77 -12.28
C VAL A 12 71.72 0.03 -13.59
N MET A 13 72.72 0.84 -13.97
CA MET A 13 72.82 1.37 -15.33
C MET A 13 73.95 0.66 -16.08
N ILE A 14 73.62 0.16 -17.28
CA ILE A 14 74.47 -0.53 -18.26
C ILE A 14 74.54 -2.06 -18.05
N CYS A 15 73.44 -2.72 -18.37
CA CYS A 15 73.52 -3.92 -19.22
C CYS A 15 72.24 -4.01 -20.06
N SER A 16 72.14 -3.11 -21.05
CA SER A 16 71.32 -3.32 -22.22
C SER A 16 72.02 -4.36 -23.10
N MET A 17 71.50 -5.58 -23.17
CA MET A 17 71.66 -6.44 -24.33
C MET A 17 70.29 -6.98 -24.76
N ILE A 18 69.85 -6.39 -25.86
CA ILE A 18 68.86 -6.82 -26.85
C ILE A 18 68.59 -8.34 -26.78
N THR A 19 67.36 -8.71 -26.41
CA THR A 19 66.74 -9.98 -26.83
C THR A 19 65.63 -9.67 -27.83
N PRO A 20 65.55 -10.40 -28.97
CA PRO A 20 64.52 -10.16 -29.97
C PRO A 20 63.16 -10.61 -29.40
N PHE A 21 62.16 -9.74 -29.51
CA PHE A 21 60.76 -10.12 -29.33
C PHE A 21 60.41 -11.21 -30.35
N GLY A 22 60.26 -12.45 -29.89
CA GLY A 22 59.45 -13.45 -30.60
C GLY A 22 57.98 -13.04 -30.54
N PRO A 23 57.14 -13.49 -31.48
CA PRO A 23 55.71 -13.22 -31.41
C PRO A 23 55.17 -13.81 -30.11
N VAL A 24 54.68 -12.94 -29.23
CA VAL A 24 53.89 -13.36 -28.07
C VAL A 24 52.59 -13.92 -28.64
N GLU A 25 52.44 -15.24 -28.63
CA GLU A 25 51.13 -15.86 -28.81
C GLU A 25 50.18 -15.26 -27.78
N ALA A 26 49.09 -14.66 -28.27
CA ALA A 26 48.02 -14.19 -27.44
C ALA A 26 47.56 -15.35 -26.55
N ARG A 27 47.66 -15.17 -25.23
CA ARG A 27 46.93 -16.04 -24.30
C ARG A 27 45.46 -16.05 -24.76
N PRO A 28 44.80 -17.22 -24.83
CA PRO A 28 43.38 -17.24 -25.14
C PRO A 28 42.69 -16.30 -24.16
N LYS A 29 41.83 -15.41 -24.68
CA LYS A 29 40.93 -14.60 -23.85
C LYS A 29 40.29 -15.55 -22.85
N GLU A 30 40.67 -15.45 -21.57
CA GLU A 30 39.76 -15.90 -20.52
C GLU A 30 38.47 -15.15 -20.81
N LYS A 31 37.39 -15.90 -21.05
CA LYS A 31 36.07 -15.31 -21.15
C LYS A 31 35.91 -14.42 -19.93
N GLU A 32 35.77 -13.12 -20.14
CA GLU A 32 35.16 -12.24 -19.16
C GLU A 32 33.98 -13.02 -18.62
N LYS A 33 34.03 -13.40 -17.34
CA LYS A 33 32.80 -13.77 -16.67
C LYS A 33 31.97 -12.52 -16.78
N ASP A 34 30.91 -12.59 -17.58
CA ASP A 34 29.85 -11.60 -17.56
C ASP A 34 29.50 -11.40 -16.09
N ILE A 35 29.96 -10.28 -15.53
CA ILE A 35 29.40 -9.76 -14.29
C ILE A 35 28.06 -9.24 -14.75
N VAL A 36 27.09 -10.16 -14.87
CA VAL A 36 25.69 -9.80 -14.95
C VAL A 36 25.45 -8.95 -13.70
N PRO A 37 25.06 -7.67 -13.81
CA PRO A 37 24.65 -6.92 -12.65
C PRO A 37 23.59 -7.77 -11.96
N VAL A 38 23.89 -8.23 -10.75
CA VAL A 38 22.85 -8.76 -9.89
C VAL A 38 21.99 -7.53 -9.62
N LEU A 39 20.80 -7.46 -10.23
CA LEU A 39 19.75 -6.51 -9.87
C LEU A 39 19.70 -6.48 -8.34
N GLN A 40 20.20 -5.41 -7.72
CA GLN A 40 20.22 -5.33 -6.28
C GLN A 40 18.78 -5.09 -5.86
N LYS A 41 18.27 -6.06 -5.12
CA LYS A 41 16.87 -6.15 -4.73
C LYS A 41 16.57 -4.96 -3.82
N GLU A 42 15.55 -4.16 -4.15
CA GLU A 42 14.99 -3.13 -3.26
C GLU A 42 14.98 -3.65 -1.81
N VAL A 43 15.50 -2.86 -0.87
CA VAL A 43 15.62 -3.28 0.54
C VAL A 43 14.48 -2.67 1.33
N GLU A 44 13.67 -3.52 1.97
CA GLU A 44 12.63 -3.05 2.90
C GLU A 44 13.27 -2.48 4.17
N ILE A 45 12.84 -1.28 4.57
CA ILE A 45 13.20 -0.65 5.85
C ILE A 45 12.14 -1.02 6.87
N VAL A 46 12.40 -2.09 7.61
CA VAL A 46 11.42 -2.70 8.54
C VAL A 46 11.05 -1.73 9.67
N GLU A 47 11.96 -0.84 10.04
CA GLU A 47 11.77 0.19 11.07
C GLU A 47 10.76 1.28 10.66
N GLU A 48 10.49 1.44 9.36
CA GLU A 48 9.55 2.40 8.80
C GLU A 48 8.17 1.76 8.48
N ARG A 49 7.95 0.53 8.94
CA ARG A 49 6.61 -0.08 8.88
C ARG A 49 5.63 0.71 9.73
N THR A 50 4.41 0.78 9.26
CA THR A 50 3.25 1.20 10.05
C THR A 50 2.18 0.11 9.98
N ALA A 51 1.06 0.29 10.67
CA ALA A 51 -0.09 -0.62 10.53
C ALA A 51 -0.45 -0.85 9.05
N THR A 52 -0.40 0.18 8.21
CA THR A 52 -0.89 0.11 6.81
C THR A 52 0.19 0.27 5.74
N SER A 53 1.46 0.47 6.10
CA SER A 53 2.52 0.77 5.11
C SER A 53 3.83 0.01 5.28
N GLN A 54 4.53 -0.15 4.16
CA GLN A 54 5.92 -0.63 4.07
C GLN A 54 6.74 0.37 3.25
N VAL A 55 8.01 0.52 3.59
CA VAL A 55 8.94 1.41 2.88
C VAL A 55 10.12 0.61 2.35
N PHE A 56 10.44 0.83 1.08
CA PHE A 56 11.56 0.21 0.39
C PHE A 56 12.54 1.28 -0.06
N GLN A 57 13.81 1.09 0.24
CA GLN A 57 14.88 1.95 -0.25
C GLN A 57 15.24 1.58 -1.69
N GLN A 58 15.43 2.60 -2.52
CA GLN A 58 15.91 2.49 -3.90
C GLN A 58 17.41 2.79 -3.98
N GLU A 59 18.06 2.30 -5.04
CA GLU A 59 19.50 2.54 -5.27
C GLU A 59 19.84 4.03 -5.49
N ASP A 60 18.88 4.83 -5.94
CA ASP A 60 19.05 6.27 -6.24
C ASP A 60 18.81 7.20 -5.05
N GLY A 61 18.69 6.64 -3.84
CA GLY A 61 18.41 7.38 -2.61
C GLY A 61 16.95 7.78 -2.42
N SER A 62 16.06 7.45 -3.37
CA SER A 62 14.62 7.59 -3.19
C SER A 62 14.02 6.41 -2.39
N TYR A 63 12.78 6.58 -1.96
CA TYR A 63 12.05 5.62 -1.14
C TYR A 63 10.73 5.32 -1.82
N ARG A 64 10.35 4.05 -1.86
CA ARG A 64 9.05 3.58 -2.33
C ARG A 64 8.22 3.15 -1.13
N MET A 65 7.15 3.87 -0.85
CA MET A 65 6.14 3.48 0.12
C MET A 65 5.04 2.70 -0.58
N GLU A 66 4.64 1.56 -0.01
CA GLU A 66 3.38 0.88 -0.34
C GLU A 66 2.41 1.13 0.81
N ILE A 67 1.22 1.63 0.50
CA ILE A 67 0.13 1.91 1.45
C ILE A 67 -1.05 1.00 1.09
N SER A 68 -1.52 0.28 2.10
CA SER A 68 -2.71 -0.59 2.07
C SER A 68 -3.93 0.16 2.63
N PRO A 69 -5.16 -0.11 2.17
CA PRO A 69 -6.38 0.44 2.78
C PRO A 69 -6.62 -0.18 4.17
N GLU A 70 -6.20 -1.44 4.37
CA GLU A 70 -6.30 -2.16 5.63
C GLU A 70 -4.96 -2.27 6.37
N PRO A 71 -4.98 -2.44 7.70
CA PRO A 71 -3.84 -2.89 8.47
C PRO A 71 -3.24 -4.18 7.89
N ILE A 72 -1.91 -4.23 7.77
CA ILE A 72 -1.10 -5.36 7.30
C ILE A 72 0.00 -5.72 8.32
N HIS A 73 0.22 -4.86 9.31
CA HIS A 73 1.10 -5.11 10.44
C HIS A 73 0.40 -4.82 11.77
N VAL A 74 0.84 -5.52 12.81
CA VAL A 74 0.51 -5.29 14.22
C VAL A 74 1.79 -4.96 14.97
N GLN A 75 1.72 -4.06 15.96
CA GLN A 75 2.87 -3.71 16.79
C GLN A 75 2.95 -4.65 18.00
N ASP A 76 4.08 -5.33 18.19
CA ASP A 76 4.32 -6.13 19.38
C ASP A 76 4.51 -5.20 20.60
N GLU A 77 3.62 -5.30 21.59
CA GLU A 77 3.60 -4.41 22.76
C GLU A 77 4.90 -4.43 23.59
N LYS A 78 5.69 -5.52 23.52
CA LYS A 78 6.90 -5.68 24.36
C LYS A 78 8.14 -5.11 23.68
N THR A 79 8.21 -5.25 22.37
CA THR A 79 9.38 -4.86 21.57
C THR A 79 9.15 -3.58 20.78
N GLU A 80 7.90 -3.11 20.71
CA GLU A 80 7.42 -1.99 19.91
C GLU A 80 7.69 -2.15 18.40
N LYS A 81 7.94 -3.38 17.94
CA LYS A 81 8.24 -3.68 16.53
C LYS A 81 6.99 -4.05 15.76
N TRP A 82 6.93 -3.60 14.50
CA TRP A 82 5.87 -3.97 13.57
C TRP A 82 6.13 -5.33 12.93
N GLU A 83 5.21 -6.25 13.15
CA GLU A 83 5.21 -7.59 12.59
C GLU A 83 4.02 -7.76 11.64
N LYS A 84 4.17 -8.61 10.62
CA LYS A 84 3.06 -8.90 9.71
C LYS A 84 1.91 -9.57 10.46
N ILE A 85 0.68 -9.18 10.13
CA ILE A 85 -0.51 -9.84 10.61
C ILE A 85 -0.51 -11.30 10.12
N ASP A 86 -0.91 -12.21 11.01
CA ASP A 86 -1.09 -13.64 10.76
C ASP A 86 -2.41 -14.10 11.38
N ASN A 87 -3.42 -14.27 10.52
CA ASN A 87 -4.75 -14.71 10.93
C ASN A 87 -4.93 -16.23 10.91
N THR A 88 -3.86 -17.01 10.70
CA THR A 88 -3.95 -18.49 10.72
C THR A 88 -4.48 -18.96 12.07
N LEU A 89 -5.55 -19.74 12.05
CA LEU A 89 -6.19 -20.29 13.23
C LEU A 89 -5.41 -21.48 13.77
N THR A 90 -5.04 -21.41 15.05
CA THR A 90 -4.34 -22.48 15.76
C THR A 90 -5.00 -22.79 17.09
N LYS A 91 -4.99 -24.06 17.48
CA LYS A 91 -5.56 -24.49 18.75
C LYS A 91 -4.60 -24.17 19.90
N LYS A 92 -5.01 -23.30 20.83
CA LYS A 92 -4.23 -22.94 22.03
C LYS A 92 -4.44 -23.97 23.16
N GLU A 93 -3.64 -23.87 24.23
CA GLU A 93 -3.74 -24.73 25.42
C GLU A 93 -5.10 -24.62 26.14
N THR A 94 -5.80 -23.50 25.97
CA THR A 94 -7.18 -23.28 26.40
C THR A 94 -8.16 -24.29 25.79
N GLY A 95 -7.78 -24.92 24.68
CA GLY A 95 -8.64 -25.83 23.93
C GLY A 95 -9.40 -25.17 22.79
N ARG A 96 -9.39 -23.83 22.69
CA ARG A 96 -10.06 -23.05 21.63
C ARG A 96 -9.12 -22.78 20.45
N PHE A 97 -9.68 -22.50 19.28
CA PHE A 97 -8.92 -21.99 18.13
C PHE A 97 -8.77 -20.48 18.25
N HIS A 98 -7.60 -19.93 17.93
CA HIS A 98 -7.34 -18.48 17.93
C HIS A 98 -6.57 -18.08 16.68
N ASN A 99 -6.78 -16.85 16.21
CA ASN A 99 -5.84 -16.21 15.29
C ASN A 99 -4.47 -16.01 15.96
N GLN A 100 -3.40 -15.92 15.17
CA GLN A 100 -2.03 -15.89 15.70
C GLN A 100 -1.56 -14.48 16.08
N LYS A 101 -1.47 -13.57 15.10
CA LYS A 101 -0.94 -12.22 15.29
C LYS A 101 -1.85 -11.20 14.61
N ASN A 102 -2.61 -10.46 15.40
CA ASN A 102 -3.40 -9.32 14.95
C ASN A 102 -3.61 -8.39 16.16
N ASP A 103 -4.10 -7.19 15.93
CA ASP A 103 -4.41 -6.21 16.98
C ASP A 103 -5.59 -6.64 17.85
N PHE A 104 -6.40 -7.59 17.36
CA PHE A 104 -7.47 -8.26 18.11
C PHE A 104 -7.24 -9.77 18.20
N ASP A 105 -7.75 -10.39 19.27
CA ASP A 105 -7.82 -11.85 19.42
C ASP A 105 -9.25 -12.31 19.10
N ALA A 106 -9.38 -13.13 18.06
CA ALA A 106 -10.59 -13.87 17.74
C ALA A 106 -10.41 -15.32 18.15
N SER A 107 -11.34 -15.85 18.92
CA SER A 107 -11.32 -17.23 19.40
C SER A 107 -12.62 -17.98 19.18
N PHE A 108 -12.51 -19.26 18.86
CA PHE A 108 -13.62 -20.10 18.44
C PHE A 108 -13.69 -21.41 19.22
N ALA A 109 -14.91 -21.85 19.52
CA ALA A 109 -15.16 -23.13 20.17
C ALA A 109 -14.80 -24.32 19.27
N THR A 110 -14.40 -25.46 19.84
CA THR A 110 -14.11 -26.67 19.03
C THR A 110 -15.36 -27.41 18.58
N VAL A 111 -16.49 -27.14 19.22
CA VAL A 111 -17.81 -27.69 18.93
C VAL A 111 -18.81 -26.54 19.03
N SER A 112 -19.77 -26.46 18.10
CA SER A 112 -20.77 -25.39 18.04
C SER A 112 -21.72 -25.38 19.24
N GLU A 113 -22.11 -26.56 19.72
CA GLU A 113 -22.83 -26.73 21.00
C GLU A 113 -21.80 -26.83 22.14
N SER A 114 -21.70 -25.78 22.96
CA SER A 114 -20.72 -25.74 24.06
C SER A 114 -21.20 -24.85 25.22
N GLU A 115 -20.64 -25.06 26.42
CA GLU A 115 -20.85 -24.16 27.57
C GLU A 115 -20.02 -22.86 27.47
N GLU A 116 -18.99 -22.86 26.61
CA GLU A 116 -18.19 -21.68 26.29
C GLU A 116 -18.80 -20.92 25.09
N PRO A 117 -18.47 -19.62 24.93
CA PRO A 117 -18.91 -18.85 23.78
C PRO A 117 -18.44 -19.47 22.46
N LEU A 118 -19.31 -19.45 21.45
CA LEU A 118 -19.02 -19.93 20.10
C LEU A 118 -17.89 -19.13 19.45
N LEU A 119 -18.02 -17.80 19.51
CA LEU A 119 -17.03 -16.81 19.05
C LEU A 119 -16.76 -15.82 20.19
N SER A 120 -15.51 -15.41 20.36
CA SER A 120 -15.13 -14.26 21.18
C SER A 120 -14.14 -13.40 20.42
N VAL A 121 -14.42 -12.10 20.29
CA VAL A 121 -13.55 -11.10 19.65
C VAL A 121 -13.15 -10.07 20.70
N ASN A 122 -11.86 -9.96 20.98
CA ASN A 122 -11.30 -9.04 21.96
C ASN A 122 -10.37 -8.01 21.32
N LEU A 123 -10.62 -6.73 21.59
CA LEU A 123 -9.75 -5.61 21.24
C LEU A 123 -9.48 -4.79 22.50
N GLU A 124 -8.23 -4.74 22.95
CA GLU A 124 -7.78 -3.95 24.13
C GLU A 124 -8.66 -4.12 25.39
N GLY A 125 -9.13 -5.35 25.66
CA GLY A 125 -9.98 -5.65 26.82
C GLY A 125 -11.48 -5.34 26.62
N LYS A 126 -11.89 -4.84 25.45
CA LYS A 126 -13.29 -4.80 25.01
C LYS A 126 -13.61 -6.07 24.27
N THR A 127 -14.71 -6.72 24.64
CA THR A 127 -15.04 -8.05 24.13
C THR A 127 -16.46 -8.12 23.61
N ILE A 128 -16.63 -8.83 22.50
CA ILE A 128 -17.91 -9.33 22.00
C ILE A 128 -17.83 -10.85 22.02
N GLU A 129 -18.77 -11.51 22.69
CA GLU A 129 -18.86 -12.96 22.73
C GLU A 129 -20.21 -13.40 22.17
N ILE A 130 -20.24 -14.32 21.21
CA ILE A 130 -21.47 -14.98 20.76
C ILE A 130 -21.64 -16.22 21.63
N ASP A 131 -22.54 -16.16 22.61
CA ASP A 131 -22.83 -17.30 23.47
C ASP A 131 -23.61 -18.38 22.71
N ARG A 132 -24.63 -17.93 21.96
CA ARG A 132 -25.61 -18.81 21.32
C ARG A 132 -26.14 -18.18 20.04
N ILE A 133 -26.46 -19.04 19.09
CA ILE A 133 -27.27 -18.71 17.92
C ILE A 133 -28.51 -19.59 18.00
N GLU A 134 -29.68 -19.03 17.73
CA GLU A 134 -30.93 -19.77 17.65
C GLU A 134 -31.56 -19.58 16.27
N GLN A 135 -32.01 -20.66 15.63
CA GLN A 135 -32.81 -20.60 14.42
C GLN A 135 -34.27 -20.90 14.78
N ASN A 136 -35.17 -19.92 14.61
CA ASN A 136 -36.58 -20.05 14.99
C ASN A 136 -36.79 -20.53 16.45
N GLY A 137 -35.90 -20.14 17.36
CA GLY A 137 -35.89 -20.56 18.77
C GLY A 137 -35.34 -21.96 19.04
N GLN A 138 -34.78 -22.64 18.02
CA GLN A 138 -34.03 -23.89 18.19
C GLN A 138 -32.54 -23.57 18.36
N SER A 139 -31.89 -24.21 19.33
CA SER A 139 -30.43 -24.13 19.51
C SER A 139 -29.68 -24.86 18.40
N LEU A 140 -28.42 -24.44 18.17
CA LEU A 140 -27.46 -25.13 17.31
C LEU A 140 -27.30 -26.61 17.69
N GLU A 141 -27.16 -27.47 16.67
CA GLU A 141 -26.70 -28.85 16.83
C GLU A 141 -25.19 -28.91 17.08
N ALA A 142 -24.71 -29.99 17.70
CA ALA A 142 -23.29 -30.22 17.95
C ALA A 142 -22.51 -30.57 16.68
N ALA A 143 -21.77 -29.61 16.14
CA ALA A 143 -20.88 -29.75 14.99
C ALA A 143 -19.43 -29.51 15.42
N LYS A 144 -18.53 -30.39 14.99
CA LYS A 144 -17.08 -30.19 15.23
C LYS A 144 -16.55 -29.16 14.28
N ALA A 145 -15.64 -28.32 14.77
CA ALA A 145 -15.02 -27.31 13.93
C ALA A 145 -13.98 -27.93 12.99
N GLU A 146 -14.06 -27.56 11.71
CA GLU A 146 -13.05 -27.83 10.69
C GLU A 146 -12.29 -26.54 10.39
N VAL A 147 -10.96 -26.57 10.37
CA VAL A 147 -10.12 -25.36 10.28
C VAL A 147 -9.20 -25.45 9.07
N GLU A 148 -9.19 -24.40 8.25
CA GLU A 148 -8.32 -24.21 7.10
C GLU A 148 -7.77 -22.79 7.11
N GLU A 149 -6.46 -22.62 7.30
CA GLU A 149 -5.81 -21.30 7.40
C GLU A 149 -6.51 -20.37 8.41
N ASN A 150 -7.17 -19.31 7.95
CA ASN A 150 -7.90 -18.31 8.74
C ASN A 150 -9.43 -18.56 8.80
N LYS A 151 -9.89 -19.71 8.29
CA LYS A 151 -11.29 -20.09 8.15
C LYS A 151 -11.64 -21.25 9.08
N ILE A 152 -12.82 -21.20 9.67
CA ILE A 152 -13.37 -22.24 10.54
C ILE A 152 -14.83 -22.53 10.19
N THR A 153 -15.16 -23.80 9.96
CA THR A 153 -16.50 -24.24 9.54
C THR A 153 -17.09 -25.21 10.54
N TYR A 154 -18.37 -25.02 10.84
CA TYR A 154 -19.23 -25.91 11.61
C TYR A 154 -20.32 -26.41 10.68
N GLU A 155 -20.22 -27.67 10.25
CA GLU A 155 -21.18 -28.25 9.32
C GLU A 155 -22.48 -28.68 10.01
N ASP A 156 -23.61 -28.49 9.32
CA ASP A 156 -24.93 -28.96 9.73
C ASP A 156 -25.33 -28.51 11.15
N ILE A 157 -25.03 -27.25 11.50
CA ILE A 157 -25.46 -26.62 12.76
C ILE A 157 -26.99 -26.50 12.88
N TYR A 158 -27.68 -26.53 11.75
CA TYR A 158 -29.09 -26.81 11.57
C TYR A 158 -29.23 -27.71 10.32
N PRO A 159 -30.39 -28.36 10.08
CA PRO A 159 -30.58 -29.15 8.87
C PRO A 159 -30.18 -28.38 7.61
N ASN A 160 -29.22 -28.92 6.85
CA ASN A 160 -28.72 -28.34 5.61
C ASN A 160 -28.16 -26.90 5.76
N THR A 161 -27.66 -26.53 6.94
CA THR A 161 -27.12 -25.19 7.20
C THR A 161 -25.75 -25.30 7.85
N ASP A 162 -24.74 -24.73 7.22
CA ASP A 162 -23.39 -24.59 7.81
C ASP A 162 -23.19 -23.19 8.37
N LEU A 163 -22.24 -23.07 9.27
CA LEU A 163 -21.73 -21.81 9.78
C LEU A 163 -20.24 -21.75 9.57
N THR A 164 -19.78 -20.75 8.82
CA THR A 164 -18.35 -20.52 8.58
C THR A 164 -17.96 -19.15 9.13
N TYR A 165 -16.79 -19.07 9.74
CA TYR A 165 -16.16 -17.79 10.07
C TYR A 165 -14.83 -17.67 9.36
N THR A 166 -14.52 -16.47 8.84
CA THR A 166 -13.23 -16.14 8.28
C THR A 166 -12.64 -14.91 8.95
N VAL A 167 -11.42 -15.03 9.49
CA VAL A 167 -10.73 -13.93 10.18
C VAL A 167 -9.92 -13.11 9.17
N GLY A 168 -10.33 -11.86 8.96
CA GLY A 168 -9.61 -10.86 8.16
C GLY A 168 -8.69 -9.98 9.00
N ASN A 169 -8.09 -8.96 8.39
CA ASN A 169 -7.15 -8.07 9.10
C ASN A 169 -7.86 -7.12 10.07
N SER A 170 -9.09 -6.73 9.76
CA SER A 170 -9.92 -5.81 10.55
C SER A 170 -11.38 -6.28 10.67
N ALA A 171 -11.65 -7.57 10.46
CA ALA A 171 -13.01 -8.12 10.53
C ALA A 171 -13.00 -9.61 10.88
N VAL A 172 -14.12 -10.07 11.43
CA VAL A 172 -14.50 -11.49 11.47
C VAL A 172 -15.77 -11.61 10.64
N LYS A 173 -15.65 -12.21 9.47
CA LYS A 173 -16.76 -12.50 8.56
C LYS A 173 -17.45 -13.78 8.99
N GLU A 174 -18.78 -13.79 8.98
CA GLU A 174 -19.59 -14.97 9.25
C GLU A 174 -20.45 -15.28 8.03
N ASP A 175 -20.47 -16.54 7.61
CA ASP A 175 -21.25 -17.03 6.49
C ASP A 175 -22.20 -18.14 7.00
N ILE A 176 -23.51 -17.88 7.00
CA ILE A 176 -24.54 -18.90 7.22
C ILE A 176 -24.92 -19.47 5.86
N VAL A 177 -24.52 -20.72 5.60
CA VAL A 177 -24.65 -21.35 4.28
C VAL A 177 -25.83 -22.31 4.27
N LEU A 178 -26.92 -21.91 3.63
CA LEU A 178 -28.07 -22.76 3.34
C LEU A 178 -27.73 -23.65 2.14
N LYS A 179 -27.55 -24.96 2.36
CA LYS A 179 -27.25 -25.94 1.30
C LYS A 179 -28.46 -26.22 0.43
N GLU A 180 -29.66 -26.11 0.98
CA GLU A 180 -30.92 -26.41 0.31
C GLU A 180 -31.96 -25.32 0.54
N LYS A 181 -32.94 -25.27 -0.37
CA LYS A 181 -34.05 -24.34 -0.32
C LYS A 181 -34.93 -24.59 0.92
N PRO A 182 -35.22 -23.56 1.74
CA PRO A 182 -36.12 -23.71 2.88
C PRO A 182 -37.56 -23.95 2.41
N ALA A 183 -38.39 -24.53 3.28
CA ALA A 183 -39.81 -24.70 2.97
C ALA A 183 -40.50 -23.33 2.86
N ALA A 184 -41.45 -23.18 1.93
CA ALA A 184 -42.07 -21.89 1.63
C ALA A 184 -42.91 -21.30 2.79
N ASP A 185 -43.31 -22.14 3.74
CA ASP A 185 -44.03 -21.77 4.97
C ASP A 185 -43.13 -21.69 6.21
N GLN A 186 -41.82 -21.97 6.05
CA GLN A 186 -40.85 -21.87 7.12
C GLN A 186 -40.46 -20.41 7.32
N LEU A 187 -40.80 -19.85 8.48
CA LEU A 187 -40.14 -18.63 8.96
C LEU A 187 -38.65 -18.95 9.07
N LEU A 188 -37.79 -18.04 8.63
CA LEU A 188 -36.35 -18.15 8.86
C LEU A 188 -35.92 -16.94 9.68
N GLU A 189 -35.58 -17.18 10.93
CA GLU A 189 -35.09 -16.18 11.86
C GLU A 189 -33.85 -16.70 12.56
N TYR A 190 -32.75 -15.93 12.54
CA TYR A 190 -31.52 -16.23 13.27
C TYR A 190 -31.34 -15.21 14.39
N SER A 191 -31.32 -15.67 15.64
CA SER A 191 -31.11 -14.83 16.80
C SER A 191 -29.75 -15.10 17.44
N PHE A 192 -28.88 -14.11 17.37
CA PHE A 192 -27.55 -14.10 17.97
C PHE A 192 -27.63 -13.51 19.38
N GLN A 193 -27.11 -14.22 20.36
CA GLN A 193 -27.04 -13.78 21.75
C GLN A 193 -25.59 -13.45 22.07
N PHE A 194 -25.33 -12.16 22.26
CA PHE A 194 -24.03 -11.62 22.56
C PHE A 194 -23.88 -11.27 24.04
N GLU A 195 -22.71 -11.54 24.61
CA GLU A 195 -22.23 -10.95 25.86
C GLU A 195 -21.15 -9.90 25.54
N LEU A 196 -21.35 -8.69 26.07
CA LEU A 196 -20.52 -7.52 25.80
C LEU A 196 -19.74 -7.11 27.04
N ASN A 197 -18.44 -6.85 26.89
CA ASN A 197 -17.60 -6.29 27.95
C ASN A 197 -17.14 -4.86 27.60
N GLY A 198 -17.61 -3.87 28.37
CA GLY A 198 -17.21 -2.47 28.23
C GLY A 198 -17.74 -1.77 26.98
N LEU A 199 -18.82 -2.28 26.39
CA LEU A 199 -19.40 -1.79 25.13
C LEU A 199 -20.89 -1.47 25.29
N ASN A 200 -21.38 -0.51 24.51
CA ASN A 200 -22.81 -0.27 24.32
C ASN A 200 -23.17 -0.24 22.83
N LEU A 201 -24.37 -0.70 22.50
CA LEU A 201 -24.98 -0.55 21.20
C LEU A 201 -25.31 0.92 20.93
N ALA A 202 -24.89 1.39 19.77
CA ALA A 202 -25.31 2.63 19.15
C ALA A 202 -25.89 2.30 17.77
N GLU A 203 -27.13 2.75 17.52
CA GLU A 203 -27.77 2.62 16.21
C GLU A 203 -27.74 3.96 15.48
N GLU A 204 -27.25 3.95 14.24
CA GLU A 204 -27.15 5.14 13.40
C GLU A 204 -27.54 4.81 11.94
N ASP A 205 -28.73 5.23 11.50
CA ASP A 205 -29.29 5.02 10.15
C ASP A 205 -29.27 3.56 9.66
N GLY A 206 -29.66 2.62 10.54
CA GLY A 206 -29.75 1.19 10.21
C GLY A 206 -28.42 0.44 10.30
N TYR A 207 -27.37 1.08 10.82
CA TYR A 207 -26.10 0.43 11.19
C TYR A 207 -25.99 0.30 12.69
N PHE A 208 -25.44 -0.83 13.13
CA PHE A 208 -25.19 -1.10 14.54
C PHE A 208 -23.69 -0.97 14.83
N TYR A 209 -23.36 -0.07 15.74
CA TYR A 209 -22.01 0.09 16.27
C TYR A 209 -21.97 -0.36 17.72
N LEU A 210 -20.83 -0.89 18.14
CA LEU A 210 -20.51 -1.12 19.53
C LEU A 210 -19.44 -0.13 19.94
N VAL A 211 -19.82 0.78 20.82
CA VAL A 211 -18.99 1.89 21.28
C VAL A 211 -18.46 1.64 22.68
N ASP A 212 -17.26 2.15 22.98
CA ASP A 212 -16.71 2.14 24.34
C ASP A 212 -17.70 2.81 25.30
N ASP A 213 -18.00 2.15 26.40
CA ASP A 213 -18.99 2.60 27.38
C ASP A 213 -18.64 3.95 28.06
N ARG A 214 -17.36 4.33 28.08
CA ARG A 214 -16.81 5.56 28.65
C ARG A 214 -16.53 6.62 27.58
N SER A 215 -15.69 6.34 26.57
CA SER A 215 -15.26 7.33 25.56
C SER A 215 -16.31 7.58 24.47
N LYS A 216 -17.22 6.61 24.26
CA LYS A 216 -18.20 6.58 23.16
C LYS A 216 -17.58 6.47 21.76
N GLU A 217 -16.31 6.13 21.67
CA GLU A 217 -15.65 5.83 20.40
C GLU A 217 -16.13 4.48 19.87
N ARG A 218 -16.24 4.36 18.54
CA ARG A 218 -16.60 3.09 17.87
C ARG A 218 -15.46 2.09 18.04
N VAL A 219 -15.80 0.87 18.46
CA VAL A 219 -14.86 -0.24 18.66
C VAL A 219 -15.17 -1.37 17.68
N PHE A 220 -16.46 -1.65 17.46
CA PHE A 220 -16.90 -2.60 16.44
C PHE A 220 -18.07 -2.05 15.63
N ALA A 221 -18.22 -2.52 14.40
CA ALA A 221 -19.45 -2.39 13.64
C ALA A 221 -20.00 -3.78 13.34
N ILE A 222 -21.33 -3.88 13.34
CA ILE A 222 -22.04 -5.05 12.85
C ILE A 222 -22.71 -4.58 11.57
N GLU A 223 -22.16 -5.03 10.44
CA GLU A 223 -22.59 -4.60 9.14
C GLU A 223 -23.99 -5.16 8.83
N LYS A 224 -24.73 -4.43 8.00
CA LYS A 224 -26.02 -4.92 7.53
C LYS A 224 -25.76 -6.16 6.67
N PRO A 225 -26.37 -7.31 6.99
CA PRO A 225 -26.12 -8.52 6.23
C PRO A 225 -26.75 -8.43 4.83
N PHE A 226 -26.34 -9.35 3.97
CA PHE A 226 -26.99 -9.61 2.69
C PHE A 226 -27.11 -11.11 2.46
N MET A 227 -27.91 -11.48 1.47
CA MET A 227 -28.06 -12.86 1.01
C MET A 227 -27.47 -12.99 -0.39
N MET A 228 -26.76 -14.07 -0.68
CA MET A 228 -26.14 -14.34 -1.97
C MET A 228 -26.41 -15.77 -2.41
N ASP A 229 -26.89 -15.96 -3.63
CA ASP A 229 -27.08 -17.27 -4.22
C ASP A 229 -25.81 -17.74 -4.95
N SER A 230 -25.74 -19.03 -5.29
CA SER A 230 -24.58 -19.61 -5.98
C SER A 230 -24.64 -19.45 -7.51
N ALA A 231 -25.54 -18.63 -8.04
CA ALA A 231 -25.71 -18.50 -9.48
C ALA A 231 -24.50 -17.79 -10.09
N ILE A 232 -23.90 -18.44 -11.09
CA ILE A 232 -22.85 -17.83 -11.92
C ILE A 232 -23.48 -17.48 -13.27
N PRO A 233 -23.70 -16.19 -13.57
CA PRO A 233 -24.28 -15.77 -14.84
C PRO A 233 -23.39 -16.15 -16.03
N ASP A 234 -24.01 -16.39 -17.19
CA ASP A 234 -23.28 -16.67 -18.43
C ASP A 234 -22.27 -15.55 -18.74
N GLY A 235 -21.01 -15.95 -18.97
CA GLY A 235 -19.92 -15.03 -19.27
C GLY A 235 -19.28 -14.35 -18.05
N PHE A 236 -19.72 -14.66 -16.83
CA PHE A 236 -19.02 -14.28 -15.61
C PHE A 236 -17.81 -15.20 -15.37
N VAL A 237 -16.66 -14.60 -15.07
CA VAL A 237 -15.40 -15.31 -14.78
C VAL A 237 -14.76 -14.65 -13.57
N SER A 238 -14.28 -15.43 -12.60
CA SER A 238 -13.67 -14.93 -11.37
C SER A 238 -12.47 -15.77 -10.91
N ASN A 239 -11.54 -15.11 -10.19
CA ASN A 239 -10.45 -15.71 -9.43
C ASN A 239 -10.79 -15.89 -7.93
N MET A 240 -12.01 -15.56 -7.51
CA MET A 240 -12.46 -15.69 -6.12
C MET A 240 -13.16 -17.02 -5.89
N GLU A 241 -13.03 -17.55 -4.67
CA GLU A 241 -13.75 -18.75 -4.22
C GLU A 241 -15.27 -18.46 -4.10
N LEU A 242 -15.61 -17.31 -3.49
CA LEU A 242 -16.97 -16.81 -3.33
C LEU A 242 -17.11 -15.45 -4.04
N PRO A 243 -17.24 -15.41 -5.37
CA PRO A 243 -17.44 -14.16 -6.09
C PRO A 243 -18.82 -13.57 -5.82
N MET A 244 -18.97 -12.26 -6.02
CA MET A 244 -20.27 -11.57 -5.92
C MET A 244 -20.77 -11.06 -7.29
N PRO A 245 -21.36 -11.91 -8.15
CA PRO A 245 -21.97 -11.44 -9.40
C PRO A 245 -23.09 -10.43 -9.14
N GLU A 246 -23.20 -9.40 -9.97
CA GLU A 246 -24.30 -8.43 -9.87
C GLU A 246 -25.65 -9.13 -10.16
N GLY A 247 -26.60 -8.99 -9.24
CA GLY A 247 -27.92 -9.63 -9.33
C GLY A 247 -28.02 -11.04 -8.72
N ALA A 248 -26.92 -11.61 -8.23
CA ALA A 248 -26.90 -12.86 -7.45
C ALA A 248 -27.11 -12.63 -5.94
N TRP A 249 -27.27 -11.38 -5.50
CA TRP A 249 -27.38 -11.01 -4.10
C TRP A 249 -28.60 -10.11 -3.81
N SER A 250 -28.99 -9.99 -2.54
CA SER A 250 -30.10 -9.19 -2.05
C SER A 250 -29.84 -8.61 -0.67
N ASP A 251 -30.21 -7.34 -0.45
CA ASP A 251 -30.17 -6.65 0.84
C ASP A 251 -31.52 -6.71 1.59
N GLN A 252 -32.45 -7.56 1.12
CA GLN A 252 -33.75 -7.82 1.73
C GLN A 252 -33.60 -8.77 2.91
N ILE A 253 -33.04 -8.25 4.00
CA ILE A 253 -32.90 -8.95 5.26
C ILE A 253 -33.21 -7.98 6.39
N GLY A 254 -34.21 -8.32 7.20
CA GLY A 254 -34.52 -7.57 8.41
C GLY A 254 -33.44 -7.80 9.46
N MET A 255 -33.06 -6.74 10.17
CA MET A 255 -32.09 -6.81 11.26
C MET A 255 -32.61 -5.96 12.41
N GLU A 256 -32.76 -6.58 13.58
CA GLU A 256 -33.22 -5.92 14.80
C GLU A 256 -32.22 -6.19 15.92
N ALA A 257 -31.92 -5.19 16.74
CA ALA A 257 -30.97 -5.31 17.84
C ALA A 257 -31.58 -4.79 19.15
N VAL A 258 -31.41 -5.55 20.23
CA VAL A 258 -31.89 -5.19 21.57
C VAL A 258 -30.81 -5.47 22.59
N GLN A 259 -30.30 -4.42 23.24
CA GLN A 259 -29.36 -4.54 24.35
C GLN A 259 -30.04 -4.41 25.71
N ASN A 260 -29.77 -5.35 26.61
CA ASN A 260 -30.18 -5.35 28.02
C ASN A 260 -28.96 -5.54 28.93
N GLY A 261 -28.42 -4.44 29.44
CA GLY A 261 -27.18 -4.48 30.23
C GLY A 261 -25.99 -4.93 29.36
N ASN A 262 -25.28 -5.97 29.77
CA ASN A 262 -24.18 -6.55 29.01
C ASN A 262 -24.63 -7.54 27.93
N LYS A 263 -25.94 -7.86 27.84
CA LYS A 263 -26.46 -8.80 26.84
C LYS A 263 -27.02 -8.04 25.65
N LEU A 264 -26.62 -8.43 24.45
CA LEU A 264 -27.15 -7.91 23.20
C LEU A 264 -27.75 -9.06 22.40
N SER A 265 -28.98 -8.90 21.93
CA SER A 265 -29.61 -9.83 21.00
C SER A 265 -29.73 -9.16 19.64
N ILE A 266 -29.25 -9.84 18.58
CA ILE A 266 -29.45 -9.41 17.20
C ILE A 266 -30.23 -10.48 16.46
N THR A 267 -31.31 -10.09 15.82
CA THR A 267 -32.21 -10.97 15.10
C THR A 267 -32.18 -10.64 13.62
N LEU A 268 -31.77 -11.62 12.81
CA LEU A 268 -31.80 -11.57 11.35
C LEU A 268 -33.07 -12.24 10.83
N LYS A 269 -33.74 -11.57 9.89
CA LYS A 269 -34.96 -12.06 9.23
C LYS A 269 -34.75 -12.04 7.71
N PRO A 270 -34.09 -13.06 7.15
CA PRO A 270 -33.95 -13.25 5.71
C PRO A 270 -35.30 -13.25 4.98
N ASP A 271 -35.38 -12.62 3.80
CA ASP A 271 -36.60 -12.63 3.00
C ASP A 271 -36.84 -14.00 2.36
N VAL A 272 -37.86 -14.70 2.86
CA VAL A 272 -38.22 -16.06 2.41
C VAL A 272 -38.75 -16.07 0.98
N GLU A 273 -39.39 -14.98 0.51
CA GLU A 273 -39.87 -14.89 -0.88
C GLU A 273 -38.68 -14.89 -1.86
N TRP A 274 -37.64 -14.13 -1.55
CA TRP A 274 -36.38 -14.13 -2.29
C TRP A 274 -35.70 -15.49 -2.23
N LEU A 275 -35.51 -16.07 -1.03
CA LEU A 275 -34.89 -17.38 -0.84
C LEU A 275 -35.61 -18.50 -1.59
N THR A 276 -36.93 -18.40 -1.71
CA THR A 276 -37.76 -19.41 -2.36
C THR A 276 -38.15 -19.08 -3.80
N SER A 277 -37.61 -18.00 -4.37
CA SER A 277 -37.77 -17.69 -5.79
C SER A 277 -37.23 -18.84 -6.66
N PRO A 278 -37.91 -19.20 -7.78
CA PRO A 278 -37.42 -20.22 -8.70
C PRO A 278 -36.10 -19.84 -9.39
N ASP A 279 -35.71 -18.57 -9.34
CA ASP A 279 -34.48 -18.06 -9.95
C ASP A 279 -33.25 -18.21 -9.04
N ARG A 280 -33.40 -18.76 -7.83
CA ARG A 280 -32.28 -18.96 -6.88
C ARG A 280 -31.56 -20.27 -7.15
N VAL A 281 -30.24 -20.24 -7.08
CA VAL A 281 -29.38 -21.41 -7.14
C VAL A 281 -28.73 -21.61 -5.77
N TYR A 282 -28.84 -22.82 -5.23
CA TYR A 282 -28.28 -23.16 -3.91
C TYR A 282 -26.87 -23.77 -4.06
N PRO A 283 -25.97 -23.59 -3.08
CA PRO A 283 -26.19 -22.99 -1.76
C PRO A 283 -26.44 -21.48 -1.78
N VAL A 284 -27.15 -20.98 -0.78
CA VAL A 284 -27.32 -19.55 -0.50
C VAL A 284 -26.55 -19.20 0.76
N THR A 285 -25.80 -18.10 0.73
CA THR A 285 -25.04 -17.58 1.87
C THR A 285 -25.73 -16.35 2.44
N ILE A 286 -25.92 -16.30 3.76
CA ILE A 286 -26.29 -15.09 4.49
C ILE A 286 -25.04 -14.61 5.21
N ASP A 287 -24.63 -13.37 4.94
CA ASP A 287 -23.32 -12.82 5.36
C ASP A 287 -23.49 -11.69 6.38
N PRO A 288 -23.60 -11.98 7.69
CA PRO A 288 -23.32 -10.98 8.71
C PRO A 288 -21.80 -10.83 8.91
N THR A 289 -21.33 -9.58 9.06
CA THR A 289 -19.91 -9.30 9.29
C THR A 289 -19.73 -8.41 10.52
N ILE A 290 -18.76 -8.79 11.38
CA ILE A 290 -18.29 -7.98 12.50
C ILE A 290 -16.99 -7.29 12.08
N LYS A 291 -17.03 -5.97 11.87
CA LYS A 291 -15.82 -5.16 11.66
C LYS A 291 -15.23 -4.74 12.99
N VAL A 292 -13.90 -4.83 13.09
CA VAL A 292 -13.09 -4.39 14.21
C VAL A 292 -12.45 -3.06 13.84
N TYR A 293 -12.73 -2.01 14.61
CA TYR A 293 -12.10 -0.71 14.41
C TYR A 293 -10.70 -0.72 15.02
N GLN A 294 -9.68 -0.77 14.18
CA GLN A 294 -8.29 -0.51 14.55
C GLN A 294 -8.01 0.99 14.35
N PRO A 295 -7.22 1.67 15.20
CA PRO A 295 -7.37 3.10 15.40
C PRO A 295 -7.11 3.97 14.15
N LYS A 296 -7.98 4.98 13.99
CA LYS A 296 -7.92 6.24 13.21
C LYS A 296 -8.46 6.35 11.79
N ASN A 297 -8.67 5.29 11.01
CA ASN A 297 -9.32 5.45 9.70
C ASN A 297 -10.32 4.32 9.48
N ASP A 298 -11.53 4.68 9.08
CA ASP A 298 -12.40 3.73 8.36
C ASP A 298 -11.56 3.17 7.19
N LEU A 299 -11.78 1.90 6.86
CA LEU A 299 -11.56 1.47 5.49
C LEU A 299 -12.25 2.50 4.60
N ASN A 300 -11.57 2.89 3.52
CA ASN A 300 -12.16 3.85 2.62
C ASN A 300 -12.15 3.25 1.23
N ASP A 301 -12.91 2.18 1.04
CA ASP A 301 -13.35 1.79 -0.29
C ASP A 301 -14.82 1.34 -0.30
N THR A 302 -15.52 1.61 -1.40
CA THR A 302 -16.94 1.25 -1.50
C THR A 302 -17.38 1.27 -2.94
N THR A 303 -18.40 0.46 -3.25
CA THR A 303 -19.05 0.44 -4.55
C THR A 303 -20.41 1.13 -4.49
N ILE A 304 -20.67 2.04 -5.44
CA ILE A 304 -21.95 2.74 -5.59
C ILE A 304 -22.67 2.29 -6.86
N ARG A 305 -23.99 2.06 -6.75
CA ARG A 305 -24.79 1.35 -7.77
C ARG A 305 -26.05 2.11 -8.16
N SER A 306 -26.23 2.39 -9.44
CA SER A 306 -27.44 3.10 -9.92
C SER A 306 -28.74 2.31 -9.74
N ALA A 307 -28.69 0.97 -9.77
CA ALA A 307 -29.88 0.12 -9.57
C ALA A 307 -30.26 -0.06 -8.10
N LEU A 308 -29.33 0.20 -7.17
CA LEU A 308 -29.52 0.16 -5.72
C LEU A 308 -29.07 1.49 -5.11
N PRO A 309 -29.78 2.58 -5.41
CA PRO A 309 -29.20 3.91 -5.29
C PRO A 309 -29.05 4.41 -3.84
N ASP A 310 -29.63 3.71 -2.88
CA ASP A 310 -29.58 4.00 -1.45
C ASP A 310 -28.88 2.89 -0.64
N THR A 311 -28.26 1.91 -1.31
CA THR A 311 -27.47 0.84 -0.69
C THR A 311 -25.98 1.15 -0.84
N THR A 312 -25.21 1.07 0.26
CA THR A 312 -23.74 1.18 0.21
C THR A 312 -23.09 -0.14 -0.21
N GLY A 313 -21.87 -0.07 -0.75
CA GLY A 313 -21.01 -1.21 -1.01
C GLY A 313 -19.78 -1.29 -0.11
N GLY A 314 -19.81 -0.67 1.08
CA GLY A 314 -18.65 -0.61 1.99
C GLY A 314 -18.27 -1.95 2.66
N ALA A 315 -19.03 -3.01 2.40
CA ALA A 315 -18.74 -4.39 2.84
C ALA A 315 -18.45 -5.31 1.64
N ASP A 316 -18.41 -4.76 0.42
CA ASP A 316 -18.18 -5.58 -0.77
C ASP A 316 -16.74 -6.08 -0.79
N THR A 317 -16.56 -7.39 -1.01
CA THR A 317 -15.23 -8.00 -1.18
C THR A 317 -14.59 -7.68 -2.54
N GLU A 318 -15.29 -6.91 -3.38
CA GLU A 318 -14.84 -6.50 -4.71
C GLU A 318 -15.31 -5.08 -5.08
N LEU A 319 -14.44 -4.33 -5.73
CA LEU A 319 -14.69 -2.98 -6.26
C LEU A 319 -15.11 -3.05 -7.74
N GLY A 320 -16.38 -2.74 -8.02
CA GLY A 320 -16.99 -2.83 -9.36
C GLY A 320 -16.92 -1.56 -10.21
N THR A 321 -16.73 -1.72 -11.53
CA THR A 321 -16.72 -0.61 -12.49
C THR A 321 -17.43 -0.96 -13.79
N GLY A 322 -18.26 -0.04 -14.28
CA GLY A 322 -18.91 -0.12 -15.60
C GLY A 322 -20.42 -0.35 -15.55
N LEU A 323 -20.98 -0.92 -16.61
CA LEU A 323 -22.40 -1.21 -16.74
C LEU A 323 -22.61 -2.72 -16.72
N HIS A 324 -23.27 -3.21 -15.67
CA HIS A 324 -23.88 -4.53 -15.67
C HIS A 324 -25.30 -4.46 -16.23
N GLN A 325 -25.66 -5.40 -17.10
CA GLN A 325 -27.00 -5.46 -17.69
C GLN A 325 -27.56 -6.88 -17.54
N SER A 326 -28.67 -7.00 -16.81
CA SER A 326 -29.41 -8.26 -16.66
C SER A 326 -30.84 -8.07 -17.16
N GLY A 327 -31.17 -8.73 -18.28
CA GLY A 327 -32.44 -8.54 -18.96
C GLY A 327 -32.69 -7.06 -19.33
N SER A 328 -33.73 -6.47 -18.75
CA SER A 328 -34.09 -5.06 -18.94
C SER A 328 -33.50 -4.10 -17.91
N THR A 329 -32.86 -4.63 -16.87
CA THR A 329 -32.27 -3.85 -15.77
C THR A 329 -30.85 -3.43 -16.13
N SER A 330 -30.57 -2.13 -15.99
CA SER A 330 -29.24 -1.54 -16.17
C SER A 330 -28.69 -1.09 -14.82
N ASN A 331 -27.48 -1.55 -14.47
CA ASN A 331 -26.80 -1.16 -13.24
C ASN A 331 -25.41 -0.58 -13.57
N ILE A 332 -25.30 0.75 -13.59
CA ILE A 332 -24.02 1.44 -13.58
C ILE A 332 -23.41 1.34 -12.19
N VAL A 333 -22.16 0.90 -12.14
CA VAL A 333 -21.39 0.63 -10.93
C VAL A 333 -20.08 1.42 -11.00
N ARG A 334 -19.73 2.09 -9.90
CA ARG A 334 -18.49 2.85 -9.73
C ARG A 334 -17.89 2.54 -8.37
N SER A 335 -16.57 2.65 -8.25
CA SER A 335 -15.86 2.43 -6.99
C SER A 335 -15.21 3.71 -6.50
N LEU A 336 -15.25 3.91 -5.19
CA LEU A 336 -14.52 4.96 -4.48
C LEU A 336 -13.41 4.31 -3.67
N ILE A 337 -12.24 4.95 -3.58
CA ILE A 337 -11.12 4.46 -2.77
C ILE A 337 -10.27 5.61 -2.23
N GLN A 338 -9.80 5.52 -1.00
CA GLN A 338 -8.92 6.51 -0.37
C GLN A 338 -7.86 5.79 0.47
N PHE A 339 -6.64 6.34 0.47
CA PHE A 339 -5.51 5.83 1.25
C PHE A 339 -5.04 6.91 2.22
N ASP A 340 -4.67 6.51 3.43
CA ASP A 340 -4.03 7.41 4.39
C ASP A 340 -2.56 7.64 3.99
N THR A 341 -2.24 8.87 3.60
CA THR A 341 -0.88 9.29 3.24
C THR A 341 -0.10 9.89 4.42
N GLY A 342 -0.64 9.84 5.64
CA GLY A 342 -0.04 10.43 6.85
C GLY A 342 1.28 9.81 7.27
N ALA A 343 1.59 8.59 6.81
CA ALA A 343 2.87 7.92 7.01
C ALA A 343 4.02 8.55 6.21
N LEU A 344 3.72 9.30 5.14
CA LEU A 344 4.76 9.97 4.36
C LEU A 344 5.46 11.06 5.20
N PRO A 345 6.81 11.13 5.16
CA PRO A 345 7.54 12.15 5.90
C PRO A 345 7.11 13.57 5.51
N LYS A 346 6.95 14.44 6.50
CA LYS A 346 6.63 15.85 6.25
C LYS A 346 7.70 16.51 5.39
N GLY A 347 7.26 17.20 4.34
CA GLY A 347 8.14 17.87 3.38
C GLY A 347 8.71 16.96 2.30
N ALA A 348 8.44 15.65 2.35
CA ALA A 348 8.84 14.71 1.30
C ALA A 348 8.43 15.23 -0.08
N LYS A 349 9.30 15.00 -1.05
CA LYS A 349 9.04 15.36 -2.45
C LYS A 349 8.55 14.13 -3.17
N ILE A 350 7.31 14.18 -3.65
CA ILE A 350 6.71 13.08 -4.38
C ILE A 350 7.26 13.08 -5.80
N MET A 351 7.79 11.95 -6.23
CA MET A 351 8.39 11.76 -7.55
C MET A 351 7.41 11.06 -8.49
N SER A 352 6.74 10.02 -8.00
CA SER A 352 5.67 9.33 -8.72
C SER A 352 4.72 8.65 -7.76
N ALA A 353 3.51 8.37 -8.23
CA ALA A 353 2.54 7.58 -7.50
C ALA A 353 1.71 6.73 -8.46
N GLN A 354 1.18 5.61 -7.98
CA GLN A 354 0.25 4.79 -8.75
C GLN A 354 -0.68 3.98 -7.84
N LEU A 355 -1.93 3.87 -8.25
CA LEU A 355 -2.89 2.92 -7.69
C LEU A 355 -2.69 1.55 -8.35
N ASN A 356 -2.53 0.51 -7.54
CA ASN A 356 -2.32 -0.86 -7.97
C ASN A 356 -3.53 -1.69 -7.54
N MET A 357 -4.22 -2.34 -8.49
CA MET A 357 -5.37 -3.20 -8.19
C MET A 357 -5.29 -4.49 -9.00
N ARG A 358 -5.68 -5.60 -8.37
CA ARG A 358 -5.74 -6.92 -8.99
C ARG A 358 -7.16 -7.18 -9.51
N LEU A 359 -7.27 -7.65 -10.75
CA LEU A 359 -8.57 -7.99 -11.36
C LEU A 359 -9.11 -9.28 -10.74
N SER A 360 -10.26 -9.20 -10.07
CA SER A 360 -10.89 -10.34 -9.40
C SER A 360 -11.87 -11.06 -10.32
N SER A 361 -12.75 -10.30 -10.97
CA SER A 361 -13.84 -10.85 -11.78
C SER A 361 -14.18 -9.96 -12.98
N VAL A 362 -14.72 -10.59 -14.03
CA VAL A 362 -15.28 -9.89 -15.18
C VAL A 362 -16.63 -10.45 -15.52
N TRP A 363 -17.56 -9.57 -15.89
CA TRP A 363 -18.74 -9.96 -16.62
C TRP A 363 -18.48 -9.67 -18.09
N ASN A 364 -18.42 -10.73 -18.88
CA ASN A 364 -18.00 -10.79 -20.28
C ASN A 364 -16.54 -10.40 -20.57
N ASN A 365 -16.09 -10.82 -21.75
CA ASN A 365 -14.72 -10.62 -22.24
C ASN A 365 -14.52 -9.32 -23.02
N THR A 366 -15.57 -8.51 -23.18
CA THR A 366 -15.48 -7.23 -23.91
C THR A 366 -14.60 -6.27 -23.14
N ALA A 367 -13.63 -5.69 -23.86
CA ALA A 367 -12.69 -4.76 -23.27
C ALA A 367 -13.40 -3.46 -22.84
N SER A 368 -13.04 -2.95 -21.67
CA SER A 368 -13.55 -1.69 -21.12
C SER A 368 -12.40 -0.82 -20.65
N THR A 369 -12.45 0.46 -20.98
CA THR A 369 -11.49 1.44 -20.47
C THR A 369 -12.01 2.00 -19.15
N ILE A 370 -11.30 1.74 -18.06
CA ILE A 370 -11.60 2.21 -16.71
C ILE A 370 -10.73 3.43 -16.42
N GLN A 371 -11.38 4.54 -16.06
CA GLN A 371 -10.76 5.84 -15.80
C GLN A 371 -10.72 6.12 -14.30
N LEU A 372 -9.65 6.78 -13.87
CA LEU A 372 -9.42 7.23 -12.50
C LEU A 372 -9.64 8.75 -12.41
N PHE A 373 -10.39 9.20 -11.41
CA PHE A 373 -10.69 10.60 -11.14
C PHE A 373 -10.40 10.97 -9.69
N GLU A 374 -10.13 12.24 -9.43
CA GLU A 374 -10.07 12.79 -8.07
C GLU A 374 -11.48 13.10 -7.56
N MET A 375 -11.80 12.72 -6.31
CA MET A 375 -13.05 13.11 -5.68
C MET A 375 -13.07 14.59 -5.34
N SER A 376 -14.24 15.24 -5.48
CA SER A 376 -14.40 16.66 -5.18
C SER A 376 -15.19 16.92 -3.89
N LYS A 377 -15.75 15.87 -3.28
CA LYS A 377 -16.49 15.89 -2.02
C LYS A 377 -16.12 14.67 -1.18
N ALA A 378 -15.91 14.88 0.11
CA ALA A 378 -15.65 13.81 1.07
C ALA A 378 -16.85 12.90 1.23
N TRP A 379 -16.57 11.65 1.55
CA TRP A 379 -17.54 10.58 1.69
C TRP A 379 -17.14 9.68 2.85
N GLU A 380 -18.09 8.86 3.29
CA GLU A 380 -17.93 7.89 4.36
C GLU A 380 -18.22 6.52 3.76
N GLU A 381 -17.30 5.56 3.87
CA GLU A 381 -17.40 4.21 3.27
C GLU A 381 -18.77 3.56 3.51
N ASN A 382 -19.16 3.49 4.77
CA ASN A 382 -20.39 2.83 5.19
C ASN A 382 -21.66 3.67 4.96
N ARG A 383 -21.57 4.80 4.25
CA ARG A 383 -22.71 5.69 3.95
C ARG A 383 -22.78 6.17 2.51
N ALA A 384 -21.70 6.04 1.75
CA ALA A 384 -21.69 6.42 0.35
C ALA A 384 -22.55 5.46 -0.47
N THR A 385 -23.53 6.01 -1.18
CA THR A 385 -24.41 5.30 -2.10
C THR A 385 -24.41 6.02 -3.45
N TRP A 386 -25.25 5.60 -4.39
CA TRP A 386 -25.43 6.36 -5.64
C TRP A 386 -25.98 7.77 -5.41
N ASN A 387 -26.84 7.95 -4.40
CA ASN A 387 -27.51 9.20 -4.07
C ASN A 387 -26.78 10.01 -2.98
N ARG A 388 -26.12 9.34 -2.04
CA ARG A 388 -25.57 9.94 -0.81
C ARG A 388 -24.07 9.78 -0.71
N ARG A 389 -23.39 10.75 -0.09
CA ARG A 389 -21.95 10.69 0.21
C ARG A 389 -21.63 10.48 1.67
N THR A 390 -22.51 10.96 2.55
CA THR A 390 -22.43 10.80 4.00
C THR A 390 -23.83 10.62 4.55
N LEU A 391 -23.94 10.36 5.85
CA LEU A 391 -25.22 10.26 6.57
C LEU A 391 -26.24 11.35 6.16
N SER A 392 -25.81 12.61 6.21
CA SER A 392 -26.68 13.78 6.05
C SER A 392 -26.57 14.51 4.70
N ALA A 393 -25.69 14.07 3.80
CA ALA A 393 -25.41 14.78 2.56
C ALA A 393 -25.61 13.93 1.30
N LEU A 394 -26.33 14.51 0.33
CA LEU A 394 -26.44 14.00 -1.04
C LEU A 394 -25.19 14.37 -1.86
N TRP A 395 -24.97 13.60 -2.93
CA TRP A 395 -24.13 14.09 -4.04
C TRP A 395 -24.81 15.25 -4.76
N THR A 396 -24.01 16.14 -5.35
CA THR A 396 -24.51 17.18 -6.26
C THR A 396 -24.99 16.54 -7.56
N ASN A 397 -24.23 15.58 -8.06
CA ASN A 397 -24.60 14.73 -9.18
C ASN A 397 -24.63 13.27 -8.71
N THR A 398 -25.73 12.56 -8.95
CA THR A 398 -25.84 11.14 -8.59
C THR A 398 -24.72 10.32 -9.23
N GLY A 399 -24.22 9.32 -8.50
CA GLY A 399 -23.08 8.51 -8.89
C GLY A 399 -21.72 9.11 -8.50
N GLY A 400 -21.68 10.06 -7.57
CA GLY A 400 -20.46 10.60 -6.98
C GLY A 400 -19.94 11.89 -7.62
N ASP A 401 -19.50 12.84 -6.79
CA ASP A 401 -18.95 14.13 -7.23
C ASP A 401 -17.41 14.06 -7.38
N TYR A 402 -16.91 14.23 -8.59
CA TYR A 402 -15.48 14.15 -8.92
C TYR A 402 -15.02 15.31 -9.82
N ILE A 403 -13.71 15.54 -9.89
CA ILE A 403 -13.08 16.50 -10.81
C ILE A 403 -13.06 15.88 -12.22
N PRO A 404 -13.67 16.49 -13.25
CA PRO A 404 -13.80 15.88 -14.58
C PRO A 404 -12.49 15.64 -15.36
N ALA A 405 -11.33 16.02 -14.81
CA ALA A 405 -10.04 15.73 -15.39
C ALA A 405 -9.65 14.27 -15.12
N VAL A 406 -9.51 13.48 -16.18
CA VAL A 406 -9.04 12.09 -16.09
C VAL A 406 -7.61 12.09 -15.57
N LEU A 407 -7.37 11.44 -14.43
CA LEU A 407 -6.03 11.28 -13.87
C LEU A 407 -5.23 10.23 -14.65
N SER A 408 -5.90 9.11 -14.93
CA SER A 408 -5.31 7.92 -15.53
C SER A 408 -6.39 7.02 -16.10
N HIS A 409 -6.01 6.04 -16.92
CA HIS A 409 -6.93 5.03 -17.43
C HIS A 409 -6.21 3.71 -17.71
N GLN A 410 -6.97 2.61 -17.69
CA GLN A 410 -6.51 1.29 -18.11
C GLN A 410 -7.58 0.59 -18.94
N THR A 411 -7.17 -0.15 -19.97
CA THR A 411 -8.08 -0.97 -20.79
C THR A 411 -8.00 -2.42 -20.33
N ILE A 412 -9.16 -2.97 -19.96
CA ILE A 412 -9.27 -4.26 -19.28
C ILE A 412 -10.14 -5.18 -20.10
N GLY A 413 -9.57 -6.31 -20.52
CA GLY A 413 -10.21 -7.32 -21.35
C GLY A 413 -10.81 -8.47 -20.55
N ALA A 414 -10.67 -9.67 -21.12
CA ALA A 414 -11.01 -10.94 -20.47
C ALA A 414 -10.11 -11.21 -19.24
N LEU A 415 -10.62 -12.02 -18.31
CA LEU A 415 -9.86 -12.54 -17.18
C LEU A 415 -9.26 -13.90 -17.55
N ASP A 416 -7.94 -14.04 -17.39
CA ASP A 416 -7.23 -15.32 -17.51
C ASP A 416 -7.00 -15.91 -16.11
N THR A 417 -7.78 -16.94 -15.78
CA THR A 417 -7.70 -17.65 -14.49
C THR A 417 -6.61 -18.74 -14.46
N SER A 418 -5.87 -18.92 -15.56
CA SER A 418 -4.74 -19.87 -15.61
C SER A 418 -3.43 -19.30 -15.07
N LEU A 419 -3.39 -17.99 -14.81
CA LEU A 419 -2.22 -17.31 -14.26
C LEU A 419 -2.02 -17.66 -12.77
N PRO A 420 -0.77 -17.74 -12.28
CA PRO A 420 -0.49 -18.03 -10.88
C PRO A 420 -0.96 -16.93 -9.92
N GLU A 421 -1.14 -15.72 -10.42
CA GLU A 421 -1.73 -14.61 -9.70
C GLU A 421 -2.69 -13.83 -10.60
N PRO A 422 -3.76 -13.22 -10.04
CA PRO A 422 -4.67 -12.38 -10.79
C PRO A 422 -3.93 -11.22 -11.51
N PRO A 423 -4.38 -10.79 -12.70
CA PRO A 423 -3.74 -9.69 -13.42
C PRO A 423 -3.68 -8.39 -12.59
N LEU A 424 -2.50 -7.75 -12.56
CA LEU A 424 -2.29 -6.48 -11.88
C LEU A 424 -2.41 -5.31 -12.87
N PHE A 425 -3.27 -4.35 -12.55
CA PHE A 425 -3.40 -3.07 -13.26
C PHE A 425 -2.86 -1.93 -12.40
N LYS A 426 -2.13 -1.01 -13.05
CA LYS A 426 -1.50 0.14 -12.40
C LYS A 426 -2.05 1.43 -13.02
N TRP A 427 -2.60 2.32 -12.23
CA TRP A 427 -3.04 3.66 -12.67
C TRP A 427 -2.05 4.69 -12.15
N PRO A 428 -1.15 5.22 -13.01
CA PRO A 428 -0.28 6.32 -12.63
C PRO A 428 -1.07 7.53 -12.13
N ILE A 429 -0.65 8.11 -11.02
CA ILE A 429 -1.18 9.37 -10.48
C ILE A 429 -0.05 10.38 -10.54
N LYS A 430 -0.35 11.59 -11.04
CA LYS A 430 0.66 12.63 -11.13
C LYS A 430 1.16 13.01 -9.74
N ALA A 431 2.46 13.23 -9.63
CA ALA A 431 3.14 13.50 -8.36
C ALA A 431 2.60 14.75 -7.65
N ASP A 432 2.17 15.77 -8.39
CA ASP A 432 1.60 17.01 -7.86
C ASP A 432 0.29 16.80 -7.09
N ILE A 433 -0.52 15.81 -7.49
CA ILE A 433 -1.76 15.45 -6.78
C ILE A 433 -1.46 14.85 -5.42
N VAL A 434 -0.49 13.95 -5.34
CA VAL A 434 -0.09 13.33 -4.07
C VAL A 434 0.72 14.31 -3.21
N GLN A 435 1.55 15.16 -3.82
CA GLN A 435 2.24 16.24 -3.13
C GLN A 435 1.23 17.17 -2.44
N LYS A 436 0.12 17.49 -3.11
CA LYS A 436 -0.99 18.26 -2.54
C LYS A 436 -1.61 17.60 -1.31
N TRP A 437 -1.74 16.27 -1.30
CA TRP A 437 -2.21 15.52 -0.12
C TRP A 437 -1.21 15.57 1.04
N VAL A 438 0.10 15.48 0.76
CA VAL A 438 1.14 15.60 1.79
C VAL A 438 1.20 17.02 2.37
N ASP A 439 1.13 18.03 1.50
CA ASP A 439 1.22 19.44 1.90
C ASP A 439 -0.07 19.92 2.61
N GLN A 440 -1.23 19.38 2.20
CA GLN A 440 -2.55 19.71 2.74
C GLN A 440 -3.41 18.45 2.87
N PRO A 441 -3.29 17.69 3.99
CA PRO A 441 -3.99 16.41 4.19
C PRO A 441 -5.51 16.47 4.00
N SER A 442 -6.15 17.61 4.32
CA SER A 442 -7.60 17.81 4.10
C SER A 442 -8.03 17.80 2.63
N GLN A 443 -7.09 17.85 1.68
CA GLN A 443 -7.36 17.74 0.25
C GLN A 443 -7.28 16.29 -0.27
N ASN A 444 -6.87 15.33 0.56
CA ASN A 444 -7.02 13.92 0.22
C ASN A 444 -8.46 13.51 0.48
N ILE A 445 -9.28 13.51 -0.58
CA ILE A 445 -10.72 13.21 -0.55
C ILE A 445 -11.02 11.84 -1.19
N GLY A 446 -9.97 11.12 -1.61
CA GLY A 446 -10.07 9.86 -2.32
C GLY A 446 -10.21 10.00 -3.84
N LEU A 447 -10.40 8.85 -4.47
CA LEU A 447 -10.39 8.63 -5.90
C LEU A 447 -11.68 7.90 -6.32
N MET A 448 -12.07 8.08 -7.58
CA MET A 448 -13.16 7.33 -8.20
C MET A 448 -12.66 6.55 -9.41
N LEU A 449 -13.08 5.29 -9.50
CA LEU A 449 -12.95 4.44 -10.69
C LEU A 449 -14.31 4.31 -11.39
N LYS A 450 -14.33 4.57 -12.70
CA LYS A 450 -15.53 4.34 -13.52
C LYS A 450 -15.16 3.99 -14.96
N ALA A 451 -16.03 3.25 -15.65
CA ALA A 451 -15.83 3.01 -17.07
C ALA A 451 -15.97 4.31 -17.87
N GLN A 452 -15.18 4.45 -18.93
CA GLN A 452 -15.28 5.55 -19.88
C GLN A 452 -16.64 5.55 -20.59
N ASN A 453 -17.16 4.35 -20.89
CA ASN A 453 -18.46 4.16 -21.50
C ASN A 453 -19.37 3.33 -20.59
N GLU A 454 -20.27 3.99 -19.87
CA GLU A 454 -21.28 3.37 -18.99
C GLU A 454 -22.60 3.08 -19.72
N THR A 455 -22.61 3.12 -21.06
CA THR A 455 -23.75 2.68 -21.90
C THR A 455 -23.48 1.34 -22.56
N LEU A 456 -22.21 0.91 -22.60
CA LEU A 456 -21.83 -0.40 -23.11
C LEU A 456 -21.78 -1.37 -21.93
N ALA A 457 -22.51 -2.49 -22.06
CA ALA A 457 -22.60 -3.57 -21.10
C ALA A 457 -21.23 -4.26 -20.89
N THR A 458 -20.38 -3.62 -20.10
CA THR A 458 -19.05 -4.07 -19.70
C THR A 458 -18.91 -3.82 -18.21
N TYR A 459 -18.60 -4.87 -17.46
CA TYR A 459 -18.46 -4.78 -16.02
C TYR A 459 -17.21 -5.54 -15.57
N LYS A 460 -16.38 -4.87 -14.77
CA LYS A 460 -15.07 -5.35 -14.29
C LYS A 460 -14.98 -5.12 -12.80
N LYS A 461 -14.48 -6.10 -12.06
CA LYS A 461 -14.33 -6.04 -10.60
C LYS A 461 -12.87 -6.27 -10.19
N PHE A 462 -12.45 -5.60 -9.13
CA PHE A 462 -11.14 -5.76 -8.51
C PHE A 462 -11.31 -6.19 -7.07
N TYR A 463 -10.29 -6.80 -6.47
CA TYR A 463 -10.28 -7.04 -5.03
C TYR A 463 -10.40 -5.71 -4.27
N SER A 464 -11.22 -5.66 -3.22
CA SER A 464 -11.33 -4.53 -2.28
C SER A 464 -10.38 -4.72 -1.08
N GLY A 465 -10.39 -3.76 -0.14
CA GLY A 465 -9.83 -3.96 1.20
C GLY A 465 -10.49 -5.15 1.90
N ASP A 466 -11.81 -5.20 1.93
CA ASP A 466 -12.61 -6.24 2.61
C ASP A 466 -12.44 -7.66 2.04
N ALA A 467 -11.77 -7.81 0.89
CA ALA A 467 -11.39 -9.12 0.36
C ALA A 467 -10.48 -9.92 1.33
N SER A 468 -9.88 -9.28 2.33
CA SER A 468 -9.10 -9.93 3.39
C SER A 468 -9.85 -11.04 4.14
N GLY A 469 -11.18 -10.98 4.17
CA GLY A 469 -12.06 -12.01 4.71
C GLY A 469 -12.24 -13.24 3.80
N SER A 470 -11.45 -13.40 2.73
CA SER A 470 -11.44 -14.59 1.85
C SER A 470 -10.07 -15.25 1.83
N THR A 471 -10.03 -16.59 1.89
CA THR A 471 -8.78 -17.37 1.93
C THR A 471 -7.85 -17.00 0.77
N GLY A 472 -6.59 -16.68 1.07
CA GLY A 472 -5.57 -16.31 0.09
C GLY A 472 -5.73 -14.97 -0.64
N ALA A 473 -6.80 -14.21 -0.39
CA ALA A 473 -7.09 -12.93 -1.05
C ALA A 473 -6.40 -11.71 -0.42
N LEU A 474 -5.94 -11.83 0.83
CA LEU A 474 -5.20 -10.80 1.60
C LEU A 474 -4.05 -10.13 0.82
N LYS A 475 -3.33 -10.89 -0.01
CA LYS A 475 -2.18 -10.37 -0.77
C LYS A 475 -2.59 -9.58 -2.03
N TYR A 476 -3.88 -9.51 -2.35
CA TYR A 476 -4.42 -8.87 -3.55
C TYR A 476 -5.17 -7.57 -3.29
N SER A 477 -5.32 -7.15 -2.03
CA SER A 477 -5.95 -5.87 -1.67
C SER A 477 -5.30 -4.69 -2.41
N PRO A 478 -6.07 -3.62 -2.73
CA PRO A 478 -5.54 -2.45 -3.41
C PRO A 478 -4.32 -1.85 -2.71
N LYS A 479 -3.39 -1.28 -3.49
CA LYS A 479 -2.23 -0.58 -2.93
C LYS A 479 -1.96 0.74 -3.62
N LEU A 480 -1.70 1.79 -2.85
CA LEU A 480 -1.12 3.02 -3.34
C LEU A 480 0.40 2.94 -3.20
N SER A 481 1.13 2.93 -4.31
CA SER A 481 2.59 2.97 -4.30
C SER A 481 3.08 4.37 -4.62
N ILE A 482 3.95 4.91 -3.78
CA ILE A 482 4.45 6.28 -3.86
C ILE A 482 5.96 6.25 -3.79
N VAL A 483 6.63 6.78 -4.81
CA VAL A 483 8.06 7.03 -4.78
C VAL A 483 8.29 8.47 -4.36
N TYR A 484 9.05 8.67 -3.30
CA TYR A 484 9.34 9.98 -2.73
C TYR A 484 10.81 10.13 -2.38
N TYR A 485 11.27 11.36 -2.33
CA TYR A 485 12.57 11.72 -1.80
C TYR A 485 12.41 12.36 -0.42
N PRO A 486 13.13 11.88 0.62
CA PRO A 486 12.98 12.38 1.98
C PRO A 486 13.68 13.74 2.14
N VAL A 487 13.21 14.52 3.12
CA VAL A 487 13.92 15.74 3.53
C VAL A 487 14.92 15.38 4.61
N SER A 488 16.00 14.69 4.23
CA SER A 488 17.04 14.28 5.19
C SER A 488 18.04 15.39 5.54
N ARG A 489 18.15 16.42 4.68
CA ARG A 489 19.14 17.52 4.78
C ARG A 489 20.53 16.99 5.13
N LEU A 490 21.02 16.12 4.25
CA LEU A 490 22.37 15.57 4.29
C LEU A 490 23.39 16.70 4.05
N GLY A 491 24.61 16.53 4.57
CA GLY A 491 25.72 17.45 4.40
C GLY A 491 25.56 18.81 5.09
N LEU A 492 26.39 19.76 4.69
CA LEU A 492 26.56 21.07 5.30
C LEU A 492 26.16 22.19 4.36
N GLU A 493 25.20 23.00 4.80
CA GLU A 493 24.71 24.13 4.04
C GLU A 493 24.69 25.41 4.87
N SER A 494 25.24 26.48 4.30
CA SER A 494 25.38 27.77 4.99
C SER A 494 24.06 28.40 5.44
N TYR A 495 22.95 28.01 4.82
CA TYR A 495 21.60 28.49 5.11
C TYR A 495 20.78 27.54 6.01
N TRP A 496 21.37 26.44 6.49
CA TRP A 496 20.78 25.58 7.52
C TRP A 496 21.33 25.92 8.91
N SER A 497 20.60 25.49 9.93
CA SER A 497 20.99 25.71 11.33
C SER A 497 21.45 24.39 11.95
N TYR A 498 22.56 24.46 12.68
CA TYR A 498 23.23 23.30 13.27
C TYR A 498 23.49 23.52 14.76
N ALA A 499 23.38 22.43 15.53
CA ALA A 499 24.10 22.34 16.79
C ALA A 499 25.51 21.83 16.50
N GLU A 500 26.50 22.57 16.97
CA GLU A 500 27.91 22.25 16.80
C GLU A 500 28.46 21.56 18.04
N HIS A 501 29.26 20.51 17.85
CA HIS A 501 29.92 19.79 18.93
C HIS A 501 31.38 19.51 18.60
N GLU A 502 32.30 20.00 19.43
CA GLU A 502 33.73 19.71 19.28
C GLU A 502 34.00 18.22 19.57
N LEU A 503 34.79 17.58 18.70
CA LEU A 503 35.27 16.21 18.85
C LEU A 503 36.79 16.20 19.03
N SER A 504 37.36 15.06 19.42
CA SER A 504 38.81 14.93 19.62
C SER A 504 39.64 15.16 18.36
N ASP A 505 39.05 14.92 17.19
CA ASP A 505 39.68 14.89 15.87
C ASP A 505 38.89 15.69 14.81
N GLY A 506 37.95 16.53 15.22
CA GLY A 506 37.17 17.35 14.30
C GLY A 506 35.98 18.05 14.94
N GLN A 507 34.99 18.37 14.11
CA GLN A 507 33.74 19.01 14.52
C GLN A 507 32.58 18.14 14.05
N GLY A 508 31.62 17.90 14.94
CA GLY A 508 30.33 17.32 14.59
C GLY A 508 29.26 18.40 14.43
N TYR A 509 28.40 18.25 13.44
CA TYR A 509 27.28 19.14 13.18
C TYR A 509 25.98 18.35 13.20
N VAL A 510 25.01 18.74 14.02
CA VAL A 510 23.68 18.14 14.02
C VAL A 510 22.70 19.13 13.42
N ASN A 511 22.11 18.79 12.27
CA ASN A 511 21.08 19.62 11.63
C ASN A 511 19.89 19.76 12.58
N LEU A 512 19.53 20.99 12.98
CA LEU A 512 18.47 21.23 13.96
C LEU A 512 17.06 20.89 13.45
N GLY A 513 16.89 20.84 12.12
CA GLY A 513 15.59 20.53 11.50
C GLY A 513 15.37 19.04 11.28
N THR A 514 16.43 18.29 10.96
CA THR A 514 16.33 16.87 10.62
C THR A 514 16.99 15.95 11.62
N GLY A 515 17.85 16.44 12.51
CA GLY A 515 18.63 15.62 13.43
C GLY A 515 19.73 14.80 12.75
N ASN A 516 20.07 15.08 11.49
CA ASN A 516 21.18 14.46 10.80
C ASN A 516 22.51 14.90 11.44
N LEU A 517 23.31 13.95 11.92
CA LEU A 517 24.69 14.18 12.37
C LEU A 517 25.62 14.11 11.16
N VAL A 518 26.42 15.15 10.99
CA VAL A 518 27.42 15.29 9.93
C VAL A 518 28.80 15.33 10.55
N LEU A 519 29.71 14.48 10.08
CA LEU A 519 31.13 14.48 10.42
C LEU A 519 31.93 14.64 9.13
N GLU A 520 32.83 15.61 9.07
CA GLU A 520 33.70 15.82 7.91
C GLU A 520 35.16 15.59 8.29
N SER A 521 35.90 14.88 7.44
CA SER A 521 37.34 14.69 7.56
C SER A 521 38.02 14.88 6.23
N THR A 522 39.01 15.78 6.18
CA THR A 522 39.91 15.93 5.03
C THR A 522 41.11 15.03 5.20
N ASP A 523 41.25 14.03 4.34
CA ASP A 523 42.35 13.06 4.42
C ASP A 523 43.64 13.62 3.81
N PHE A 524 43.54 14.38 2.71
CA PHE A 524 44.67 15.12 2.13
C PHE A 524 44.24 16.31 1.27
N SER A 525 45.17 17.24 1.05
CA SER A 525 45.00 18.40 0.17
C SER A 525 46.27 18.68 -0.62
N VAL A 526 46.11 19.01 -1.90
CA VAL A 526 47.18 19.39 -2.82
C VAL A 526 46.84 20.77 -3.38
N THR A 527 47.73 21.73 -3.20
CA THR A 527 47.56 23.08 -3.74
C THR A 527 47.87 23.11 -5.24
N GLY A 528 46.91 23.55 -6.05
CA GLY A 528 47.04 23.76 -7.49
C GLY A 528 47.37 25.21 -7.86
N ARG A 529 47.54 25.48 -9.16
CA ARG A 529 47.74 26.85 -9.68
C ARG A 529 46.39 27.50 -9.96
N GLY A 530 46.20 28.76 -9.58
CA GLY A 530 44.97 29.49 -9.89
C GLY A 530 43.74 28.92 -9.19
N ASN A 531 43.86 28.57 -7.90
CA ASN A 531 42.79 27.96 -7.10
C ASN A 531 42.30 26.57 -7.55
N SER A 532 42.93 25.91 -8.52
CA SER A 532 42.66 24.51 -8.91
C SER A 532 43.25 23.47 -7.94
N GLY A 533 43.27 23.77 -6.65
CA GLY A 533 43.67 22.79 -5.63
C GLY A 533 42.68 21.63 -5.56
N PHE A 534 43.18 20.46 -5.18
CA PHE A 534 42.34 19.27 -4.96
C PHE A 534 42.47 18.83 -3.51
N SER A 535 41.34 18.61 -2.85
CA SER A 535 41.26 17.98 -1.54
C SER A 535 40.36 16.76 -1.61
N PHE A 536 40.75 15.70 -0.93
CA PHE A 536 39.88 14.56 -0.71
C PHE A 536 39.34 14.65 0.71
N SER A 537 38.06 15.00 0.82
CA SER A 537 37.29 14.97 2.06
C SER A 537 36.26 13.84 2.00
N ARG A 538 36.00 13.24 3.17
CA ARG A 538 34.92 12.28 3.39
C ARG A 538 33.94 12.88 4.39
N THR A 539 32.65 12.73 4.10
CA THR A 539 31.58 13.22 4.96
C THR A 539 30.67 12.07 5.35
N TYR A 540 30.56 11.83 6.66
CA TYR A 540 29.58 10.92 7.23
C TYR A 540 28.29 11.66 7.53
N ASN A 541 27.17 11.07 7.16
CA ASN A 541 25.83 11.53 7.45
C ASN A 541 25.04 10.42 8.15
N SER A 542 24.60 10.64 9.38
CA SER A 542 23.88 9.59 10.15
C SER A 542 22.53 9.22 9.56
N LYS A 543 21.95 10.08 8.71
CA LYS A 543 20.70 9.82 7.98
C LYS A 543 20.93 9.44 6.52
N ALA A 544 22.19 9.40 6.05
CA ALA A 544 22.48 8.87 4.73
C ALA A 544 22.44 7.34 4.79
N VAL A 545 21.75 6.77 3.82
CA VAL A 545 21.51 5.32 3.71
C VAL A 545 22.18 4.73 2.47
N GLU A 546 22.87 5.55 1.70
CA GLU A 546 23.63 5.13 0.52
C GLU A 546 24.90 4.38 0.95
N ASP A 547 25.17 3.26 0.27
CA ASP A 547 26.43 2.54 0.35
C ASP A 547 27.39 3.11 -0.71
N SER A 548 28.41 3.83 -0.25
CA SER A 548 29.48 4.29 -1.13
C SER A 548 30.66 3.32 -1.09
N PRO A 549 31.65 3.45 -1.98
CA PRO A 549 32.90 2.69 -1.91
C PRO A 549 33.64 2.74 -0.55
N ILE A 550 33.28 3.67 0.33
CA ILE A 550 33.86 3.83 1.68
C ILE A 550 32.86 3.48 2.81
N GLY A 551 31.70 2.93 2.48
CA GLY A 551 30.72 2.37 3.40
C GLY A 551 29.44 3.20 3.56
N TYR A 552 28.46 2.61 4.25
CA TYR A 552 27.16 3.21 4.52
C TYR A 552 27.25 4.56 5.23
N GLY A 553 26.49 5.52 4.71
CA GLY A 553 26.36 6.86 5.26
C GLY A 553 27.56 7.77 4.98
N TRP A 554 28.58 7.27 4.28
CA TRP A 554 29.75 8.06 3.89
C TRP A 554 29.63 8.52 2.44
N SER A 555 29.97 9.79 2.21
CA SER A 555 30.16 10.43 0.91
C SER A 555 31.58 11.01 0.84
N PHE A 556 32.02 11.38 -0.36
CA PHE A 556 33.35 11.96 -0.55
C PHE A 556 33.40 12.88 -1.76
N ILE A 557 34.37 13.80 -1.79
CA ILE A 557 34.64 14.64 -2.97
C ILE A 557 35.02 13.74 -4.16
N GLY A 558 34.22 13.79 -5.23
CA GLY A 558 34.26 12.89 -6.39
C GLY A 558 33.10 11.89 -6.44
N SER A 559 32.27 11.80 -5.40
CA SER A 559 31.07 10.96 -5.37
C SER A 559 29.81 11.65 -5.89
N GLU A 560 29.90 12.93 -6.27
CA GLU A 560 28.81 13.74 -6.78
C GLU A 560 28.12 13.06 -7.96
N SER A 561 26.81 13.23 -8.01
CA SER A 561 25.99 12.59 -9.03
C SER A 561 24.79 13.43 -9.40
N VAL A 562 24.24 13.15 -10.57
CA VAL A 562 22.96 13.65 -11.03
C VAL A 562 22.06 12.46 -11.29
N SER A 563 20.88 12.42 -10.69
CA SER A 563 19.89 11.38 -10.90
C SER A 563 18.65 11.98 -11.55
N GLN A 564 18.29 11.52 -12.76
CA GLN A 564 17.08 11.97 -13.45
C GLN A 564 15.91 11.02 -13.20
N PHE A 565 14.76 11.60 -12.83
CA PHE A 565 13.50 10.90 -12.60
C PHE A 565 12.57 10.85 -13.83
N PRO A 566 11.56 9.95 -13.84
CA PRO A 566 10.58 9.86 -14.93
C PRO A 566 9.77 11.14 -15.19
N ASN A 567 9.56 11.98 -14.17
CA ASN A 567 8.91 13.29 -14.32
C ASN A 567 9.84 14.37 -14.90
N ASN A 568 11.09 14.01 -15.23
CA ASN A 568 12.21 14.83 -15.67
C ASN A 568 12.90 15.68 -14.61
N ASP A 569 12.41 15.70 -13.37
CA ASP A 569 13.13 16.33 -12.27
C ASP A 569 14.49 15.65 -12.07
N VAL A 570 15.42 16.41 -11.51
CA VAL A 570 16.79 15.95 -11.30
C VAL A 570 17.19 16.20 -9.86
N ILE A 571 17.76 15.18 -9.22
CA ILE A 571 18.54 15.38 -7.99
C ILE A 571 20.00 15.53 -8.35
N TYR A 572 20.63 16.56 -7.80
CA TYR A 572 22.06 16.73 -7.76
C TYR A 572 22.56 16.40 -6.35
N GLN A 573 23.50 15.49 -6.23
CA GLN A 573 24.19 15.14 -4.99
C GLN A 573 25.59 15.76 -4.99
N GLU A 574 25.91 16.51 -3.94
CA GLU A 574 27.21 17.10 -3.66
C GLU A 574 28.19 16.10 -3.02
N GLY A 575 29.47 16.46 -2.95
CA GLY A 575 30.53 15.58 -2.44
C GLY A 575 30.43 15.30 -0.94
N ASP A 576 29.68 16.12 -0.21
CA ASP A 576 29.37 15.94 1.22
C ASP A 576 28.03 15.18 1.46
N GLY A 577 27.41 14.73 0.37
CA GLY A 577 26.14 14.04 0.37
C GLY A 577 24.92 14.95 0.38
N THR A 578 25.08 16.28 0.41
CA THR A 578 23.96 17.23 0.26
C THR A 578 23.23 16.98 -1.06
N VAL A 579 21.91 17.10 -1.06
CA VAL A 579 21.07 16.77 -2.20
C VAL A 579 20.13 17.91 -2.55
N HIS A 580 20.13 18.27 -3.83
CA HIS A 580 19.38 19.40 -4.39
C HIS A 580 18.41 18.93 -5.46
N LEU A 581 17.13 19.17 -5.24
CA LEU A 581 16.10 18.89 -6.23
C LEU A 581 15.97 20.07 -7.21
N PHE A 582 16.26 19.80 -8.48
CA PHE A 582 15.96 20.67 -9.61
C PHE A 582 14.64 20.24 -10.24
N THR A 583 13.64 21.12 -10.20
CA THR A 583 12.32 20.86 -10.80
C THR A 583 12.33 21.19 -12.29
N TYR A 584 11.83 20.30 -13.13
CA TYR A 584 11.72 20.52 -14.56
C TYR A 584 10.44 21.28 -14.92
N ASP A 585 10.61 22.51 -15.43
CA ASP A 585 9.50 23.29 -15.96
C ASP A 585 9.22 22.88 -17.41
N THR A 586 8.15 22.12 -17.59
CA THR A 586 7.70 21.65 -18.91
C THR A 586 7.26 22.78 -19.84
N ALA A 587 6.86 23.95 -19.32
CA ALA A 587 6.43 25.09 -20.14
C ALA A 587 7.63 25.83 -20.75
N THR A 588 8.73 25.94 -20.01
CA THR A 588 9.95 26.62 -20.47
C THR A 588 11.05 25.68 -20.96
N GLY A 589 10.93 24.38 -20.65
CA GLY A 589 11.94 23.36 -20.94
C GLY A 589 13.21 23.50 -20.11
N LYS A 590 13.14 24.14 -18.94
CA LYS A 590 14.30 24.48 -18.09
C LYS A 590 14.20 23.85 -16.69
N TYR A 591 15.35 23.68 -16.07
CA TYR A 591 15.45 23.28 -14.67
C TYR A 591 15.39 24.51 -13.76
N ILE A 592 14.58 24.43 -12.72
CA ILE A 592 14.45 25.42 -11.65
C ILE A 592 15.22 24.89 -10.45
N ALA A 593 16.25 25.63 -10.03
CA ALA A 593 17.03 25.33 -8.83
C ALA A 593 16.20 25.55 -7.55
N PRO A 594 16.50 24.85 -6.44
CA PRO A 594 15.85 25.11 -5.16
C PRO A 594 16.19 26.52 -4.65
N PRO A 595 15.30 27.15 -3.86
CA PRO A 595 15.55 28.48 -3.31
C PRO A 595 16.85 28.54 -2.50
N GLY A 596 17.65 29.59 -2.72
CA GLY A 596 18.94 29.78 -2.05
C GLY A 596 20.14 29.21 -2.80
N LEU A 597 19.91 28.36 -3.80
CA LEU A 597 20.95 27.77 -4.63
C LEU A 597 21.07 28.51 -5.97
N TYR A 598 22.22 29.13 -6.22
CA TYR A 598 22.50 29.88 -7.45
C TYR A 598 23.19 29.02 -8.51
N LEU A 599 22.68 27.81 -8.72
CA LEU A 599 23.17 26.86 -9.71
C LEU A 599 22.22 26.79 -10.90
N THR A 600 22.77 26.55 -12.10
CA THR A 600 22.00 26.29 -13.31
C THR A 600 22.29 24.89 -13.80
N LEU A 601 21.28 24.02 -13.81
CA LEU A 601 21.37 22.69 -14.40
C LEU A 601 20.85 22.72 -15.85
N THR A 602 21.59 22.10 -16.76
CA THR A 602 21.18 21.94 -18.16
C THR A 602 21.40 20.50 -18.61
N LYS A 603 20.38 19.90 -19.24
CA LYS A 603 20.54 18.63 -19.96
C LYS A 603 21.21 18.90 -21.30
N ALA A 604 22.50 18.61 -21.41
CA ALA A 604 23.27 18.93 -22.62
C ALA A 604 22.97 17.97 -23.78
N ASN A 605 22.65 16.70 -23.49
CA ASN A 605 22.16 15.70 -24.44
C ASN A 605 21.53 14.53 -23.66
N THR A 606 21.23 13.41 -24.32
CA THR A 606 20.62 12.23 -23.68
C THR A 606 21.49 11.61 -22.58
N ASP A 607 22.81 11.74 -22.71
CA ASP A 607 23.81 11.02 -21.92
C ASP A 607 24.60 11.96 -20.99
N SER A 608 24.25 13.24 -20.90
CA SER A 608 24.99 14.19 -20.04
C SER A 608 24.18 15.38 -19.52
N PHE A 609 24.52 15.76 -18.29
CA PHE A 609 24.08 16.99 -17.64
C PHE A 609 25.27 17.92 -17.38
N VAL A 610 25.00 19.22 -17.38
CA VAL A 610 25.98 20.26 -17.04
C VAL A 610 25.38 21.12 -15.94
N LEU A 611 26.07 21.17 -14.81
CA LEU A 611 25.77 22.05 -13.69
C LEU A 611 26.72 23.24 -13.76
N THR A 612 26.18 24.46 -13.71
CA THR A 612 26.97 25.70 -13.78
C THR A 612 26.74 26.51 -12.51
N ASP A 613 27.82 26.93 -11.85
CA ASP A 613 27.73 27.80 -10.67
C ASP A 613 27.60 29.29 -11.04
N TYR A 614 27.42 30.14 -10.02
CA TYR A 614 27.33 31.59 -10.19
C TYR A 614 28.58 32.21 -10.83
N ASN A 615 29.76 31.62 -10.61
CA ASN A 615 31.03 32.09 -11.15
C ASN A 615 31.30 31.58 -12.59
N GLY A 616 30.43 30.72 -13.10
CA GLY A 616 30.54 30.13 -14.43
C GLY A 616 31.39 28.86 -14.50
N ASN A 617 31.82 28.32 -13.35
CA ASN A 617 32.44 27.00 -13.27
C ASN A 617 31.42 25.93 -13.61
N ARG A 618 31.86 24.83 -14.21
CA ARG A 618 30.97 23.77 -14.65
C ARG A 618 31.44 22.41 -14.18
N ILE A 619 30.45 21.60 -13.80
CA ILE A 619 30.61 20.18 -13.56
C ILE A 619 29.80 19.45 -14.63
N VAL A 620 30.46 18.53 -15.35
CA VAL A 620 29.81 17.73 -16.39
C VAL A 620 29.61 16.31 -15.87
N PHE A 621 28.36 15.86 -15.90
CA PHE A 621 27.96 14.52 -15.50
C PHE A 621 27.64 13.69 -16.74
N ARG A 622 28.06 12.43 -16.77
CA ARG A 622 27.74 11.48 -17.85
C ARG A 622 27.17 10.18 -17.33
N ASP A 623 26.32 9.60 -18.17
CA ASP A 623 25.87 8.22 -18.01
C ASP A 623 27.02 7.27 -18.38
N LEU A 624 27.78 6.87 -17.37
CA LEU A 624 28.90 5.96 -17.50
C LEU A 624 28.46 4.48 -17.40
N ILE A 625 27.23 4.22 -16.94
CA ILE A 625 26.66 2.90 -16.70
C ILE A 625 25.30 2.83 -17.41
N LYS A 626 25.33 2.41 -18.68
CA LYS A 626 24.13 2.34 -19.53
C LYS A 626 23.25 1.15 -19.15
N ASP A 627 22.47 1.29 -18.07
CA ASP A 627 21.43 0.33 -17.71
C ASP A 627 20.05 0.81 -18.23
N PRO A 628 19.47 0.15 -19.24
CA PRO A 628 18.17 0.53 -19.78
C PRO A 628 16.98 0.18 -18.88
N GLU A 629 17.16 -0.69 -17.87
CA GLU A 629 16.09 -1.18 -16.99
C GLU A 629 16.01 -0.42 -15.65
N ALA A 630 16.96 0.47 -15.36
CA ALA A 630 16.96 1.25 -14.12
C ALA A 630 15.81 2.28 -14.08
N PRO A 631 15.05 2.38 -12.97
CA PRO A 631 13.92 3.30 -12.83
C PRO A 631 14.34 4.79 -12.85
N SER A 632 15.60 5.06 -12.53
CA SER A 632 16.26 6.36 -12.65
C SER A 632 17.65 6.18 -13.25
N ARG A 633 18.12 7.22 -13.95
CA ARG A 633 19.48 7.22 -14.54
C ARG A 633 20.41 8.05 -13.68
N ILE A 634 21.49 7.42 -13.22
CA ILE A 634 22.54 8.08 -12.43
C ILE A 634 23.69 8.48 -13.34
N TYR A 635 24.01 9.77 -13.35
CA TYR A 635 25.09 10.39 -14.11
C TYR A 635 26.20 10.77 -13.12
N ARG A 636 27.39 10.20 -13.28
CA ARG A 636 28.56 10.49 -12.42
C ARG A 636 29.40 11.62 -13.02
N ILE A 637 30.22 12.29 -12.21
CA ILE A 637 31.16 13.30 -12.73
C ILE A 637 32.04 12.67 -13.83
N ASP A 638 32.15 13.37 -14.96
CA ASP A 638 33.13 13.13 -16.00
C ASP A 638 34.34 14.07 -15.82
N TYR A 639 34.08 15.38 -15.77
CA TYR A 639 35.10 16.39 -15.49
C TYR A 639 34.50 17.70 -14.97
N GLU A 640 35.38 18.53 -14.43
CA GLU A 640 35.09 19.91 -14.01
C GLU A 640 35.93 20.90 -14.83
N GLU A 641 35.34 22.05 -15.17
CA GLU A 641 36.02 23.13 -15.89
C GLU A 641 35.81 24.48 -15.20
N ASP A 642 36.91 25.20 -14.94
CA ASP A 642 36.90 26.62 -14.59
C ASP A 642 37.04 27.43 -15.88
N ARG A 643 36.05 28.28 -16.18
CA ARG A 643 36.06 29.11 -17.40
C ARG A 643 36.98 30.34 -17.32
N ASN A 644 37.59 30.61 -16.17
CA ASN A 644 38.51 31.73 -15.98
C ASN A 644 39.98 31.37 -16.29
N LEU A 645 40.25 30.12 -16.72
CA LEU A 645 41.60 29.61 -17.07
C LEU A 645 41.73 29.17 -18.52
#